data_AF-A0A5N6XJS7-F1
#
_entry.id   AF-A0A5N6XJS7-F1
#
_cell.length_a   1.000
_cell.length_b   1.000
_cell.length_c   1.000
_cell.angle_alpha   90.00
_cell.angle_beta   90.00
_cell.angle_gamma   90.00
#
_symmetry.space_group_name_H-M   'P 1'
#
loop_
_entity.id
_entity.type
_entity.pdbx_description
1 polymer ?
#
loop_
_entity_poly.entity_id
_entity_poly.type
_entity_poly.pdbx_seq_one_letter_code
_entity_poly.pdbx_strand_id
1 'polypeptide(L)'
;MNSSRNSQPSWGSPPRSASPLSIPPAPSPLRQSIRASQVSKPDTEKEELRVQLNTLRYELENIKQERDLMVLRHEKELRDVQLKADADFRKAQAAESASHRANHKSETLAKELKEAQETALNEKGSLERKIRSLQDQNQSLQDDVDDTKAQLLDQERQAKYHINELETIRSSLQRTLEELQNDLQSARNDVQSTQEKLREREADVANLETENIRLKAEGSDAETVTVLKRELSEQVSHIRNLETTNREQSAELRHLRKVQKNVEVVEEQKKSLENQLQLMKEVESELGTVQIQKQMLEDERSSWTSLLQDNDEQAEVDSPEAVVKALLQERIEKATLVDKLGNVEAQFLEKDELIRSLETERSHLRQEIEKLRSNSAANGGAMAESRIRARLDRQRALAVKEVEYLRAQLKTFDTEEVTMNAEQSQFDVHKSEQIANLEKIVDEYRVELEKAHEELSKREPTEQQDAEPRGVKRPLSPAESDAENERLSILSRKNRTLQESLSKSEQASTLLRRELEATKSQLKSLKAKSRTRVLELRDNPTAQAENLKLSTITTLKAENRDLLAQLQGDHNSVKVVPVSTLESLKLEIQEMERVVADKEKRMRRLKEIWTAKSSEFREAVASLLGYKLDFLPNGRVRVTSMFHLSPAYRHGDGDVPSDSRGPGSMGNGEENSIIFDGENGTMKISGGPSSLFAMEIRPLIKFWVEERKDIPCFLAAMTLDFYDKTTRAARM
;
A
#
# COMPACT_ATOMS: atom_id res chain seq x y z
N MET A 1 -21.05 4.17 -57.60
CA MET A 1 -21.28 4.76 -58.95
C MET A 1 -20.24 4.20 -59.89
N ASN A 2 -20.66 3.78 -61.08
CA ASN A 2 -19.87 3.40 -62.27
C ASN A 2 -18.88 2.20 -62.15
N SER A 3 -18.54 1.44 -63.21
CA SER A 3 -19.31 0.76 -64.27
C SER A 3 -18.36 0.37 -65.43
N SER A 4 -18.31 -0.93 -65.81
CA SER A 4 -17.89 -1.42 -67.16
C SER A 4 -16.38 -1.29 -67.54
N ARG A 5 -15.80 -1.92 -68.58
CA ARG A 5 -16.21 -2.99 -69.54
C ARG A 5 -14.99 -3.54 -70.34
N ASN A 6 -15.04 -4.83 -70.71
CA ASN A 6 -14.66 -5.47 -71.99
C ASN A 6 -13.27 -5.40 -72.71
N SER A 7 -13.00 -6.53 -73.37
CA SER A 7 -12.49 -6.78 -74.76
C SER A 7 -11.01 -7.09 -75.11
N GLN A 8 -10.86 -8.20 -75.85
CA GLN A 8 -9.72 -8.75 -76.63
C GLN A 8 -9.63 -8.12 -78.06
N PRO A 9 -8.98 -8.73 -79.09
CA PRO A 9 -7.57 -9.14 -79.32
C PRO A 9 -7.00 -8.57 -80.66
N SER A 10 -5.74 -8.88 -81.11
CA SER A 10 -5.39 -8.94 -82.56
C SER A 10 -3.97 -9.46 -82.95
N TRP A 11 -3.93 -10.59 -83.69
CA TRP A 11 -3.11 -10.97 -84.89
C TRP A 11 -1.56 -10.77 -85.06
N GLY A 12 -0.90 -11.79 -85.66
CA GLY A 12 0.43 -11.66 -86.31
C GLY A 12 1.17 -12.97 -86.71
N SER A 13 0.86 -13.56 -87.88
CA SER A 13 1.64 -14.60 -88.62
C SER A 13 1.83 -14.13 -90.10
N PRO A 14 2.36 -14.87 -91.14
CA PRO A 14 2.86 -16.25 -91.28
C PRO A 14 4.19 -16.38 -92.16
N PRO A 15 4.35 -17.20 -93.26
CA PRO A 15 4.94 -18.58 -93.25
C PRO A 15 5.93 -19.02 -94.39
N ARG A 16 6.33 -20.32 -94.36
CA ARG A 16 6.53 -21.33 -95.45
C ARG A 16 7.72 -21.31 -96.46
N SER A 17 8.29 -22.51 -96.67
CA SER A 17 8.90 -23.04 -97.93
C SER A 17 8.99 -24.59 -97.84
N ALA A 18 9.41 -25.34 -98.88
CA ALA A 18 9.33 -26.83 -98.88
C ALA A 18 10.23 -27.61 -99.88
N SER A 19 10.82 -28.73 -99.40
CA SER A 19 11.22 -29.96 -100.14
C SER A 19 12.29 -29.84 -101.29
N PRO A 20 12.59 -30.88 -102.09
CA PRO A 20 13.45 -32.06 -101.80
C PRO A 20 14.57 -32.34 -102.87
N LEU A 21 15.28 -33.50 -102.79
CA LEU A 21 15.86 -34.35 -103.90
C LEU A 21 17.38 -34.71 -103.93
N SER A 22 17.61 -35.94 -104.47
CA SER A 22 18.74 -36.41 -105.33
C SER A 22 19.96 -37.19 -104.78
N ILE A 23 20.00 -38.47 -105.19
CA ILE A 23 21.15 -39.39 -105.40
C ILE A 23 21.50 -39.27 -106.91
N PRO A 24 22.77 -39.27 -107.43
CA PRO A 24 23.59 -40.48 -107.69
C PRO A 24 25.13 -40.18 -107.88
N PRO A 25 25.94 -40.96 -108.64
CA PRO A 25 26.14 -42.43 -108.74
C PRO A 25 27.61 -42.87 -108.44
N ALA A 26 27.89 -44.17 -108.50
CA ALA A 26 29.25 -44.71 -108.61
C ALA A 26 29.77 -44.72 -110.07
N PRO A 27 31.10 -44.81 -110.29
CA PRO A 27 31.67 -45.38 -111.51
C PRO A 27 32.59 -46.58 -111.25
N SER A 28 32.55 -47.54 -112.18
CA SER A 28 33.55 -48.62 -112.33
C SER A 28 34.83 -48.10 -113.03
N PRO A 29 35.89 -48.92 -113.14
CA PRO A 29 36.19 -49.38 -114.50
C PRO A 29 36.79 -50.80 -114.66
N LEU A 30 36.29 -51.47 -115.71
CA LEU A 30 37.02 -52.17 -116.78
C LEU A 30 38.22 -53.12 -116.48
N ARG A 31 37.89 -54.41 -116.63
CA ARG A 31 38.62 -55.44 -117.38
C ARG A 31 39.48 -54.91 -118.55
N GLN A 32 40.77 -55.24 -118.56
CA GLN A 32 41.59 -55.27 -119.78
C GLN A 32 42.33 -56.61 -119.95
N SER A 33 42.33 -57.10 -121.17
CA SER A 33 43.13 -58.21 -121.68
C SER A 33 43.70 -57.74 -123.02
N ILE A 34 45.01 -57.91 -123.27
CA ILE A 34 45.64 -57.99 -124.62
C ILE A 34 47.15 -58.34 -124.49
N ARG A 35 47.45 -59.61 -124.83
CA ARG A 35 48.34 -60.08 -125.92
C ARG A 35 49.82 -59.60 -126.07
N ALA A 36 50.73 -60.60 -125.98
CA ALA A 36 52.02 -60.79 -126.70
C ALA A 36 53.19 -59.81 -126.44
N SER A 37 54.49 -60.16 -126.59
CA SER A 37 55.13 -61.26 -127.35
C SER A 37 56.53 -61.69 -126.84
N GLN A 38 56.84 -62.98 -127.03
CA GLN A 38 58.13 -63.61 -127.38
C GLN A 38 59.42 -63.56 -126.49
N VAL A 39 59.82 -64.78 -126.09
CA VAL A 39 61.19 -65.37 -126.14
C VAL A 39 62.29 -64.82 -125.20
N SER A 40 62.54 -65.53 -124.09
CA SER A 40 63.72 -66.43 -123.92
C SER A 40 63.64 -67.17 -122.57
N LYS A 41 64.55 -68.12 -122.30
CA LYS A 41 64.41 -69.17 -121.27
C LYS A 41 64.53 -68.63 -119.82
N PRO A 42 63.85 -69.25 -118.82
CA PRO A 42 63.70 -68.68 -117.48
C PRO A 42 64.84 -68.98 -116.50
N ASP A 43 65.19 -67.99 -115.67
CA ASP A 43 65.87 -68.19 -114.38
C ASP A 43 64.80 -68.25 -113.27
N THR A 44 64.53 -69.43 -112.73
CA THR A 44 63.43 -69.66 -111.75
C THR A 44 63.54 -68.80 -110.48
N GLU A 45 64.76 -68.53 -110.03
CA GLU A 45 65.05 -67.70 -108.85
C GLU A 45 64.53 -66.26 -108.96
N LYS A 46 64.46 -65.70 -110.18
CA LYS A 46 63.97 -64.33 -110.41
C LYS A 46 62.45 -64.21 -110.30
N GLU A 47 61.72 -65.31 -110.39
CA GLU A 47 60.25 -65.31 -110.26
C GLU A 47 59.83 -65.44 -108.79
N GLU A 48 60.49 -66.30 -108.02
CA GLU A 48 60.27 -66.42 -106.57
C GLU A 48 60.56 -65.10 -105.83
N LEU A 49 61.68 -64.44 -106.16
CA LEU A 49 62.01 -63.11 -105.63
C LEU A 49 60.95 -62.05 -106.01
N ARG A 50 60.34 -62.11 -107.20
CA ARG A 50 59.25 -61.20 -107.59
C ARG A 50 57.97 -61.45 -106.81
N VAL A 51 57.66 -62.72 -106.51
CA VAL A 51 56.51 -63.06 -105.66
C VAL A 51 56.72 -62.53 -104.25
N GLN A 52 57.90 -62.78 -103.64
CA GLN A 52 58.24 -62.26 -102.30
C GLN A 52 58.25 -60.72 -102.25
N LEU A 53 58.75 -60.04 -103.29
CA LEU A 53 58.75 -58.58 -103.35
C LEU A 53 57.31 -58.04 -103.53
N ASN A 54 56.43 -58.76 -104.21
CA ASN A 54 55.02 -58.40 -104.32
C ASN A 54 54.22 -58.67 -103.03
N THR A 55 54.49 -59.75 -102.28
CA THR A 55 53.85 -59.99 -100.98
C THR A 55 54.32 -58.97 -99.95
N LEU A 56 55.62 -58.70 -99.86
CA LEU A 56 56.16 -57.64 -98.99
C LEU A 56 55.64 -56.25 -99.37
N ARG A 57 55.43 -55.97 -100.67
CA ARG A 57 54.75 -54.74 -101.11
C ARG A 57 53.31 -54.70 -100.62
N TYR A 58 52.55 -55.78 -100.75
CA TYR A 58 51.16 -55.85 -100.29
C TYR A 58 51.05 -55.71 -98.76
N GLU A 59 51.93 -56.34 -97.99
CA GLU A 59 52.01 -56.19 -96.54
C GLU A 59 52.35 -54.75 -96.14
N LEU A 60 53.30 -54.11 -96.83
CA LEU A 60 53.68 -52.72 -96.60
C LEU A 60 52.55 -51.75 -97.01
N GLU A 61 51.83 -52.03 -98.09
CA GLU A 61 50.61 -51.31 -98.52
C GLU A 61 49.49 -51.45 -97.48
N ASN A 62 49.29 -52.65 -96.94
CA ASN A 62 48.28 -52.92 -95.91
C ASN A 62 48.63 -52.23 -94.59
N ILE A 63 49.88 -52.30 -94.13
CA ILE A 63 50.36 -51.60 -92.92
C ILE A 63 50.24 -50.07 -93.09
N LYS A 64 50.46 -49.53 -94.30
CA LYS A 64 50.17 -48.12 -94.60
C LYS A 64 48.68 -47.81 -94.47
N GLN A 65 47.81 -48.61 -95.10
CA GLN A 65 46.36 -48.42 -95.01
C GLN A 65 45.84 -48.53 -93.56
N GLU A 66 46.35 -49.47 -92.78
CA GLU A 66 46.04 -49.61 -91.35
C GLU A 66 46.52 -48.38 -90.54
N ARG A 67 47.73 -47.89 -90.82
CA ARG A 67 48.25 -46.65 -90.22
C ARG A 67 47.41 -45.44 -90.60
N ASP A 68 47.02 -45.29 -91.85
CA ASP A 68 46.21 -44.17 -92.33
C ASP A 68 44.79 -44.22 -91.73
N LEU A 69 44.20 -45.42 -91.61
CA LEU A 69 42.95 -45.63 -90.88
C LEU A 69 43.08 -45.32 -89.38
N MET A 70 44.22 -45.63 -88.76
CA MET A 70 44.49 -45.30 -87.36
C MET A 70 44.66 -43.79 -87.15
N VAL A 71 45.36 -43.10 -88.06
CA VAL A 71 45.46 -41.63 -88.07
C VAL A 71 44.07 -41.00 -88.24
N LEU A 72 43.25 -41.46 -89.19
CA LEU A 72 41.89 -40.95 -89.39
C LEU A 72 40.98 -41.20 -88.17
N ARG A 73 41.14 -42.33 -87.46
CA ARG A 73 40.45 -42.59 -86.19
C ARG A 73 40.87 -41.61 -85.11
N HIS A 74 42.18 -41.43 -84.91
CA HIS A 74 42.68 -40.47 -83.91
C HIS A 74 42.34 -39.01 -84.25
N GLU A 75 42.35 -38.61 -85.52
CA GLU A 75 41.86 -37.29 -85.92
C GLU A 75 40.36 -37.12 -85.63
N LYS A 76 39.55 -38.17 -85.84
CA LYS A 76 38.14 -38.15 -85.50
C LYS A 76 37.94 -38.05 -83.98
N GLU A 77 38.66 -38.85 -83.20
CA GLU A 77 38.65 -38.80 -81.74
C GLU A 77 39.06 -37.42 -81.21
N LEU A 78 40.11 -36.81 -81.78
CA LEU A 78 40.54 -35.43 -81.46
C LEU A 78 39.45 -34.40 -81.77
N ARG A 79 38.79 -34.48 -82.94
CA ARG A 79 37.66 -33.61 -83.29
C ARG A 79 36.46 -33.82 -82.36
N ASP A 80 36.12 -35.06 -82.04
CA ASP A 80 35.02 -35.40 -81.13
C ASP A 80 35.30 -34.92 -79.69
N VAL A 81 36.57 -34.95 -79.24
CA VAL A 81 37.01 -34.40 -77.95
C VAL A 81 36.98 -32.86 -77.97
N GLN A 82 37.46 -32.22 -79.04
CA GLN A 82 37.40 -30.77 -79.20
C GLN A 82 35.95 -30.25 -79.19
N LEU A 83 35.04 -30.90 -79.93
CA LEU A 83 33.62 -30.54 -79.96
C LEU A 83 32.95 -30.70 -78.59
N LYS A 84 33.34 -31.71 -77.80
CA LYS A 84 32.88 -31.87 -76.41
C LYS A 84 33.41 -30.75 -75.52
N ALA A 85 34.70 -30.44 -75.59
CA ALA A 85 35.33 -29.36 -74.83
C ALA A 85 34.70 -27.99 -75.14
N ASP A 86 34.46 -27.67 -76.42
CA ASP A 86 33.76 -26.44 -76.84
C ASP A 86 32.31 -26.39 -76.34
N ALA A 87 31.59 -27.53 -76.39
CA ALA A 87 30.22 -27.60 -75.89
C ALA A 87 30.15 -27.41 -74.37
N ASP A 88 31.09 -28.00 -73.62
CA ASP A 88 31.13 -27.89 -72.17
C ASP A 88 31.65 -26.51 -71.72
N PHE A 89 32.59 -25.89 -72.45
CA PHE A 89 32.99 -24.50 -72.24
C PHE A 89 31.82 -23.54 -72.45
N ARG A 90 31.02 -23.71 -73.52
CA ARG A 90 29.81 -22.89 -73.76
C ARG A 90 28.75 -23.09 -72.67
N LYS A 91 28.56 -24.32 -72.16
CA LYS A 91 27.67 -24.57 -71.02
C LYS A 91 28.18 -23.88 -69.76
N ALA A 92 29.48 -23.95 -69.47
CA ALA A 92 30.10 -23.30 -68.32
C ALA A 92 29.92 -21.78 -68.40
N GLN A 93 30.24 -21.15 -69.55
CA GLN A 93 30.05 -19.72 -69.76
C GLN A 93 28.56 -19.29 -69.65
N ALA A 94 27.64 -20.11 -70.15
CA ALA A 94 26.21 -19.87 -70.00
C ALA A 94 25.78 -19.93 -68.52
N ALA A 95 26.24 -20.93 -67.76
CA ALA A 95 25.97 -21.09 -66.34
C ALA A 95 26.59 -19.94 -65.50
N GLU A 96 27.82 -19.54 -65.80
CA GLU A 96 28.50 -18.40 -65.17
C GLU A 96 27.74 -17.09 -65.43
N SER A 97 27.32 -16.82 -66.68
CA SER A 97 26.49 -15.65 -67.00
C SER A 97 25.12 -15.66 -66.30
N ALA A 98 24.54 -16.85 -66.07
CA ALA A 98 23.31 -17.00 -65.32
C ALA A 98 23.53 -16.77 -63.82
N SER A 99 24.64 -17.28 -63.26
CA SER A 99 25.06 -17.04 -61.88
C SER A 99 25.33 -15.56 -61.63
N HIS A 100 26.07 -14.86 -62.48
CA HIS A 100 26.27 -13.41 -62.34
C HIS A 100 24.97 -12.62 -62.38
N ARG A 101 24.03 -12.97 -63.28
CA ARG A 101 22.70 -12.32 -63.29
C ARG A 101 21.86 -12.64 -62.06
N ALA A 102 21.99 -13.83 -61.48
CA ALA A 102 21.32 -14.19 -60.23
C ALA A 102 21.93 -13.44 -59.03
N ASN A 103 23.27 -13.42 -58.92
CA ASN A 103 24.00 -12.72 -57.88
C ASN A 103 23.71 -11.22 -57.92
N HIS A 104 23.75 -10.59 -59.11
CA HIS A 104 23.44 -9.17 -59.24
C HIS A 104 22.00 -8.85 -58.81
N LYS A 105 21.02 -9.70 -59.15
CA LYS A 105 19.63 -9.56 -58.66
C LYS A 105 19.51 -9.75 -57.15
N SER A 106 20.25 -10.69 -56.55
CA SER A 106 20.27 -10.85 -55.10
C SER A 106 20.95 -9.67 -54.40
N GLU A 107 21.98 -9.07 -55.01
CA GLU A 107 22.63 -7.86 -54.51
C GLU A 107 21.72 -6.63 -54.59
N THR A 108 20.95 -6.44 -55.67
CA THR A 108 19.99 -5.33 -55.77
C THR A 108 18.86 -5.49 -54.76
N LEU A 109 18.26 -6.69 -54.67
CA LEU A 109 17.21 -6.97 -53.68
C LEU A 109 17.74 -6.83 -52.23
N ALA A 110 18.99 -7.21 -51.96
CA ALA A 110 19.60 -7.03 -50.65
C ALA A 110 19.88 -5.55 -50.32
N LYS A 111 20.14 -4.69 -51.31
CA LYS A 111 20.26 -3.23 -51.13
C LYS A 111 18.89 -2.61 -50.89
N GLU A 112 17.90 -2.89 -51.74
CA GLU A 112 16.53 -2.41 -51.59
C GLU A 112 15.93 -2.80 -50.23
N LEU A 113 16.19 -4.03 -49.75
CA LEU A 113 15.75 -4.49 -48.44
C LEU A 113 16.44 -3.73 -47.29
N LYS A 114 17.75 -3.44 -47.41
CA LYS A 114 18.47 -2.62 -46.42
C LYS A 114 17.99 -1.17 -46.40
N GLU A 115 17.83 -0.55 -47.57
CA GLU A 115 17.30 0.80 -47.69
C GLU A 115 15.90 0.91 -47.09
N ALA A 116 15.00 -0.06 -47.36
CA ALA A 116 13.68 -0.13 -46.75
C ALA A 116 13.70 -0.38 -45.22
N GLN A 117 14.69 -1.12 -44.71
CA GLN A 117 14.89 -1.27 -43.27
C GLN A 117 15.39 0.03 -42.63
N GLU A 118 16.34 0.72 -43.27
CA GLU A 118 16.89 1.99 -42.80
C GLU A 118 15.82 3.10 -42.81
N THR A 119 14.99 3.21 -43.84
CA THR A 119 13.86 4.16 -43.85
C THR A 119 12.85 3.84 -42.76
N ALA A 120 12.45 2.57 -42.59
CA ALA A 120 11.52 2.17 -41.53
C ALA A 120 12.08 2.43 -40.11
N LEU A 121 13.38 2.23 -39.88
CA LEU A 121 14.03 2.56 -38.61
C LEU A 121 14.08 4.07 -38.37
N ASN A 122 14.38 4.87 -39.40
CA ASN A 122 14.41 6.34 -39.31
C ASN A 122 13.01 6.92 -39.06
N GLU A 123 11.98 6.40 -39.76
CA GLU A 123 10.58 6.77 -39.54
C GLU A 123 10.13 6.40 -38.12
N LYS A 124 10.37 5.17 -37.67
CA LYS A 124 10.12 4.73 -36.29
C LYS A 124 10.79 5.65 -35.28
N GLY A 125 12.09 5.96 -35.45
CA GLY A 125 12.82 6.87 -34.58
C GLY A 125 12.33 8.33 -34.63
N SER A 126 11.67 8.75 -35.72
CA SER A 126 11.01 10.06 -35.81
C SER A 126 9.67 10.08 -35.07
N LEU A 127 8.88 9.00 -35.18
CA LEU A 127 7.61 8.83 -34.50
C LEU A 127 7.81 8.67 -33.00
N GLU A 128 8.79 7.90 -32.55
CA GLU A 128 9.16 7.76 -31.13
C GLU A 128 9.57 9.10 -30.51
N ARG A 129 10.38 9.92 -31.23
CA ARG A 129 10.72 11.27 -30.77
C ARG A 129 9.49 12.18 -30.68
N LYS A 130 8.55 12.05 -31.62
CA LYS A 130 7.30 12.83 -31.59
C LYS A 130 6.35 12.37 -30.48
N ILE A 131 6.28 11.07 -30.21
CA ILE A 131 5.53 10.50 -29.07
C ILE A 131 6.10 11.03 -27.75
N ARG A 132 7.43 10.99 -27.55
CA ARG A 132 8.07 11.57 -26.36
C ARG A 132 7.78 13.06 -26.22
N SER A 133 7.99 13.84 -27.28
CA SER A 133 7.68 15.28 -27.26
C SER A 133 6.21 15.60 -26.96
N LEU A 134 5.27 14.75 -27.37
CA LEU A 134 3.84 14.91 -27.03
C LEU A 134 3.52 14.43 -25.62
N GLN A 135 4.24 13.44 -25.09
CA GLN A 135 4.16 13.02 -23.69
C GLN A 135 4.71 14.11 -22.76
N ASP A 136 5.87 14.69 -23.08
CA ASP A 136 6.49 15.80 -22.36
C ASP A 136 5.56 17.04 -22.33
N GLN A 137 4.93 17.36 -23.48
CA GLN A 137 3.94 18.45 -23.58
C GLN A 137 2.65 18.16 -22.81
N ASN A 138 2.17 16.92 -22.82
CA ASN A 138 0.99 16.54 -22.01
C ASN A 138 1.31 16.60 -20.51
N GLN A 139 2.54 16.22 -20.10
CA GLN A 139 2.96 16.35 -18.71
C GLN A 139 3.05 17.82 -18.31
N SER A 140 3.71 18.68 -19.10
CA SER A 140 3.79 20.11 -18.77
C SER A 140 2.43 20.79 -18.72
N LEU A 141 1.51 20.44 -19.63
CA LEU A 141 0.13 20.94 -19.60
C LEU A 141 -0.66 20.40 -18.40
N GLN A 142 -0.39 19.18 -17.94
CA GLN A 142 -0.99 18.63 -16.73
C GLN A 142 -0.47 19.37 -15.48
N ASP A 143 0.84 19.62 -15.42
CA ASP A 143 1.48 20.38 -14.34
C ASP A 143 0.93 21.82 -14.29
N ASP A 144 0.85 22.52 -15.43
CA ASP A 144 0.22 23.86 -15.55
C ASP A 144 -1.25 23.85 -15.09
N VAL A 145 -2.00 22.79 -15.41
CA VAL A 145 -3.41 22.61 -15.01
C VAL A 145 -3.54 22.36 -13.52
N ASP A 146 -2.59 21.67 -12.88
CA ASP A 146 -2.63 21.41 -11.44
C ASP A 146 -2.12 22.63 -10.64
N ASP A 147 -1.13 23.37 -11.14
CA ASP A 147 -0.70 24.67 -10.60
C ASP A 147 -1.82 25.72 -10.65
N THR A 148 -2.54 25.82 -11.78
CA THR A 148 -3.67 26.75 -11.90
C THR A 148 -4.87 26.35 -11.03
N LYS A 149 -5.13 25.06 -10.82
CA LYS A 149 -6.08 24.59 -9.79
C LYS A 149 -5.63 24.97 -8.38
N ALA A 150 -4.36 24.81 -8.04
CA ALA A 150 -3.83 25.17 -6.73
C ALA A 150 -4.01 26.67 -6.46
N GLN A 151 -3.68 27.52 -7.43
CA GLN A 151 -3.91 28.97 -7.37
C GLN A 151 -5.40 29.32 -7.22
N LEU A 152 -6.30 28.64 -7.95
CA LEU A 152 -7.74 28.83 -7.82
C LEU A 152 -8.24 28.46 -6.42
N LEU A 153 -7.80 27.33 -5.86
CA LEU A 153 -8.17 26.87 -4.53
C LEU A 153 -7.67 27.82 -3.43
N ASP A 154 -6.46 28.38 -3.58
CA ASP A 154 -5.95 29.38 -2.63
C ASP A 154 -6.67 30.72 -2.74
N GLN A 155 -7.05 31.16 -3.96
CA GLN A 155 -7.94 32.31 -4.13
C GLN A 155 -9.33 32.05 -3.53
N GLU A 156 -9.90 30.86 -3.70
CA GLU A 156 -11.18 30.48 -3.10
C GLU A 156 -11.11 30.46 -1.57
N ARG A 157 -10.01 29.99 -0.99
CA ARG A 157 -9.74 30.07 0.46
C ARG A 157 -9.66 31.53 0.92
N GLN A 158 -8.88 32.37 0.25
CA GLN A 158 -8.77 33.80 0.57
C GLN A 158 -10.13 34.51 0.49
N ALA A 159 -10.92 34.24 -0.56
CA ALA A 159 -12.27 34.77 -0.69
C ALA A 159 -13.19 34.29 0.46
N LYS A 160 -13.14 33.01 0.85
CA LYS A 160 -13.88 32.48 2.01
C LYS A 160 -13.44 33.13 3.32
N TYR A 161 -12.14 33.37 3.54
CA TYR A 161 -11.66 34.08 4.72
C TYR A 161 -12.20 35.52 4.77
N HIS A 162 -12.17 36.26 3.66
CA HIS A 162 -12.72 37.62 3.61
C HIS A 162 -14.26 37.64 3.76
N ILE A 163 -14.99 36.66 3.21
CA ILE A 163 -16.43 36.54 3.43
C ILE A 163 -16.72 36.29 4.92
N ASN A 164 -16.04 35.32 5.54
CA ASN A 164 -16.22 35.03 6.96
C ASN A 164 -15.86 36.24 7.84
N GLU A 165 -14.79 36.96 7.53
CA GLU A 165 -14.40 38.20 8.23
C GLU A 165 -15.51 39.25 8.11
N LEU A 166 -16.00 39.52 6.89
CA LEU A 166 -17.11 40.45 6.67
C LEU A 166 -18.43 40.00 7.34
N GLU A 167 -18.71 38.70 7.43
CA GLU A 167 -19.85 38.16 8.16
C GLU A 167 -19.72 38.31 9.68
N THR A 168 -18.52 38.11 10.25
CA THR A 168 -18.28 38.39 11.68
C THR A 168 -18.41 39.88 11.99
N ILE A 169 -17.91 40.76 11.12
CA ILE A 169 -18.09 42.21 11.24
C ILE A 169 -19.57 42.59 11.10
N ARG A 170 -20.29 42.01 10.12
CA ARG A 170 -21.72 42.28 9.93
C ARG A 170 -22.55 41.83 11.14
N SER A 171 -22.28 40.65 11.68
CA SER A 171 -23.01 40.13 12.85
C SER A 171 -22.70 40.92 14.12
N SER A 172 -21.47 41.38 14.32
CA SER A 172 -21.13 42.26 15.45
C SER A 172 -21.82 43.63 15.33
N LEU A 173 -21.83 44.24 14.13
CA LEU A 173 -22.57 45.48 13.87
C LEU A 173 -24.08 45.31 14.05
N GLN A 174 -24.67 44.22 13.53
CA GLN A 174 -26.09 43.89 13.74
C GLN A 174 -26.41 43.79 15.24
N ARG A 175 -25.58 43.08 16.01
CA ARG A 175 -25.73 42.98 17.47
C ARG A 175 -25.63 44.35 18.16
N THR A 176 -24.68 45.20 17.79
CA THR A 176 -24.60 46.56 18.38
C THR A 176 -25.81 47.44 18.04
N LEU A 177 -26.41 47.26 16.85
CA LEU A 177 -27.65 47.96 16.48
C LEU A 177 -28.85 47.43 17.29
N GLU A 178 -28.94 46.12 17.52
CA GLU A 178 -29.97 45.52 18.38
C GLU A 178 -29.81 45.96 19.85
N GLU A 179 -28.59 45.98 20.39
CA GLU A 179 -28.29 46.49 21.73
C GLU A 179 -28.67 47.98 21.85
N LEU A 180 -28.29 48.83 20.90
CA LEU A 180 -28.70 50.24 20.87
C LEU A 180 -30.22 50.45 20.70
N GLN A 181 -30.92 49.60 19.93
CA GLN A 181 -32.37 49.65 19.80
C GLN A 181 -33.07 49.28 21.11
N ASN A 182 -32.56 48.26 21.82
CA ASN A 182 -33.07 47.85 23.12
C ASN A 182 -32.83 48.93 24.18
N ASP A 183 -31.65 49.55 24.21
CA ASP A 183 -31.35 50.67 25.11
C ASP A 183 -32.26 51.87 24.86
N LEU A 184 -32.49 52.23 23.59
CA LEU A 184 -33.38 53.33 23.21
C LEU A 184 -34.84 53.01 23.59
N GLN A 185 -35.29 51.76 23.41
CA GLN A 185 -36.61 51.33 23.85
C GLN A 185 -36.75 51.31 25.38
N SER A 186 -35.72 50.88 26.12
CA SER A 186 -35.70 50.94 27.59
C SER A 186 -35.79 52.39 28.06
N ALA A 187 -34.92 53.27 27.55
CA ALA A 187 -34.95 54.70 27.88
C ALA A 187 -36.31 55.34 27.54
N ARG A 188 -36.96 54.93 26.45
CA ARG A 188 -38.31 55.38 26.10
C ARG A 188 -39.38 54.89 27.08
N ASN A 189 -39.30 53.63 27.51
CA ASN A 189 -40.19 53.07 28.54
C ASN A 189 -39.96 53.76 29.90
N ASP A 190 -38.71 54.04 30.26
CA ASP A 190 -38.34 54.74 31.50
C ASP A 190 -38.87 56.18 31.50
N VAL A 191 -38.73 56.90 30.38
CA VAL A 191 -39.32 58.23 30.18
C VAL A 191 -40.84 58.20 30.25
N GLN A 192 -41.50 57.19 29.66
CA GLN A 192 -42.96 57.02 29.78
C GLN A 192 -43.37 56.76 31.24
N SER A 193 -42.72 55.82 31.94
CA SER A 193 -43.06 55.49 33.32
C SER A 193 -42.78 56.64 34.29
N THR A 194 -41.75 57.45 34.04
CA THR A 194 -41.46 58.65 34.85
C THR A 194 -42.44 59.77 34.56
N GLN A 195 -42.91 59.91 33.32
CA GLN A 195 -43.96 60.87 32.97
C GLN A 195 -45.35 60.45 33.48
N GLU A 196 -45.66 59.16 33.54
CA GLU A 196 -46.85 58.62 34.20
C GLU A 196 -46.81 58.87 35.71
N LYS A 197 -45.71 58.48 36.38
CA LYS A 197 -45.49 58.78 37.81
C LYS A 197 -45.54 60.27 38.10
N LEU A 198 -45.04 61.13 37.21
CA LEU A 198 -45.14 62.58 37.36
C LEU A 198 -46.60 63.04 37.31
N ARG A 199 -47.41 62.55 36.36
CA ARG A 199 -48.85 62.84 36.28
C ARG A 199 -49.63 62.31 37.48
N GLU A 200 -49.32 61.12 37.96
CA GLU A 200 -49.89 60.58 39.21
C GLU A 200 -49.55 61.50 40.39
N ARG A 201 -48.29 61.94 40.52
CA ARG A 201 -47.88 62.86 41.58
C ARG A 201 -48.48 64.26 41.44
N GLU A 202 -48.65 64.78 40.24
CA GLU A 202 -49.36 66.04 39.99
C GLU A 202 -50.85 65.93 40.36
N ALA A 203 -51.50 64.80 40.04
CA ALA A 203 -52.88 64.52 40.44
C ALA A 203 -53.01 64.31 41.96
N ASP A 204 -52.09 63.58 42.59
CA ASP A 204 -52.02 63.41 44.05
C ASP A 204 -51.78 64.74 44.75
N VAL A 205 -50.91 65.61 44.22
CA VAL A 205 -50.70 66.96 44.76
C VAL A 205 -51.97 67.80 44.62
N ALA A 206 -52.65 67.80 43.48
CA ALA A 206 -53.91 68.51 43.32
C ALA A 206 -55.00 67.97 44.27
N ASN A 207 -55.11 66.65 44.42
CA ASN A 207 -56.01 66.00 45.37
C ASN A 207 -55.67 66.39 46.82
N LEU A 208 -54.40 66.29 47.22
CA LEU A 208 -53.91 66.69 48.53
C LEU A 208 -54.04 68.19 48.77
N GLU A 209 -53.96 69.06 47.75
CA GLU A 209 -54.24 70.48 47.88
C GLU A 209 -55.73 70.72 48.17
N THR A 210 -56.64 70.08 47.42
CA THR A 210 -58.08 70.15 47.72
C THR A 210 -58.44 69.55 49.07
N GLU A 211 -57.81 68.45 49.47
CA GLU A 211 -58.02 67.83 50.78
C GLU A 211 -57.31 68.60 51.90
N ASN A 212 -56.19 69.28 51.66
CA ASN A 212 -55.59 70.19 52.65
C ASN A 212 -56.45 71.44 52.84
N ILE A 213 -57.15 71.90 51.81
CA ILE A 213 -58.20 72.93 51.91
C ILE A 213 -59.40 72.37 52.70
N ARG A 214 -59.84 71.14 52.43
CA ARG A 214 -60.93 70.48 53.19
C ARG A 214 -60.56 70.26 54.67
N LEU A 215 -59.38 69.71 54.95
CA LEU A 215 -58.84 69.45 56.28
C LEU A 215 -58.39 70.71 57.02
N LYS A 216 -58.18 71.85 56.35
CA LYS A 216 -58.11 73.16 57.01
C LYS A 216 -59.49 73.71 57.39
N ALA A 217 -60.56 73.23 56.75
CA ALA A 217 -61.95 73.53 57.13
C ALA A 217 -62.51 72.53 58.16
N GLU A 218 -62.08 71.27 58.13
CA GLU A 218 -62.44 70.18 59.07
C GLU A 218 -61.43 70.02 60.24
N GLY A 219 -60.37 70.82 60.26
CA GLY A 219 -59.17 70.61 61.08
C GLY A 219 -59.32 70.94 62.56
N SER A 220 -60.09 70.14 63.30
CA SER A 220 -60.19 70.23 64.76
C SER A 220 -60.19 68.89 65.52
N ASP A 221 -60.20 67.73 64.84
CA ASP A 221 -60.39 66.43 65.51
C ASP A 221 -59.14 65.53 65.54
N ALA A 222 -58.74 65.17 66.76
CA ALA A 222 -57.50 64.44 67.05
C ALA A 222 -57.57 62.93 66.77
N GLU A 223 -58.76 62.34 66.59
CA GLU A 223 -58.92 60.89 66.40
C GLU A 223 -58.42 60.42 65.02
N THR A 224 -58.63 61.22 63.96
CA THR A 224 -58.17 60.91 62.59
C THR A 224 -56.65 60.71 62.53
N VAL A 225 -55.91 61.52 63.30
CA VAL A 225 -54.45 61.44 63.46
C VAL A 225 -54.01 60.12 64.10
N THR A 226 -54.86 59.46 64.90
CA THR A 226 -54.53 58.16 65.51
C THR A 226 -54.74 56.99 64.55
N VAL A 227 -55.79 57.02 63.73
CA VAL A 227 -56.06 55.98 62.71
C VAL A 227 -55.00 56.01 61.63
N LEU A 228 -54.66 57.20 61.11
CA LEU A 228 -53.59 57.39 60.12
C LEU A 228 -52.23 56.88 60.62
N LYS A 229 -51.90 57.05 61.91
CA LYS A 229 -50.67 56.48 62.50
C LYS A 229 -50.68 54.95 62.51
N ARG A 230 -51.85 54.33 62.75
CA ARG A 230 -52.01 52.86 62.76
C ARG A 230 -51.79 52.30 61.35
N GLU A 231 -52.50 52.84 60.36
CA GLU A 231 -52.41 52.39 58.96
C GLU A 231 -51.04 52.64 58.35
N LEU A 232 -50.42 53.80 58.63
CA LEU A 232 -49.04 54.07 58.24
C LEU A 232 -48.05 53.06 58.85
N SER A 233 -48.27 52.62 60.10
CA SER A 233 -47.41 51.60 60.72
C SER A 233 -47.58 50.21 60.08
N GLU A 234 -48.80 49.85 59.67
CA GLU A 234 -49.07 48.60 58.94
C GLU A 234 -48.46 48.64 57.54
N GLN A 235 -48.61 49.74 56.79
CA GLN A 235 -47.96 49.92 55.48
C GLN A 235 -46.44 49.89 55.59
N VAL A 236 -45.83 50.56 56.58
CA VAL A 236 -44.38 50.50 56.83
C VAL A 236 -43.92 49.07 57.17
N SER A 237 -44.71 48.29 57.89
CA SER A 237 -44.40 46.88 58.16
C SER A 237 -44.48 46.01 56.89
N HIS A 238 -45.49 46.26 56.04
CA HIS A 238 -45.64 45.54 54.78
C HIS A 238 -44.53 45.88 53.78
N ILE A 239 -44.15 47.15 53.67
CA ILE A 239 -43.01 47.61 52.86
C ILE A 239 -41.72 46.94 53.34
N ARG A 240 -41.47 46.87 54.67
CA ARG A 240 -40.30 46.15 55.21
C ARG A 240 -40.30 44.68 54.84
N ASN A 241 -41.46 44.02 54.87
CA ASN A 241 -41.57 42.60 54.47
C ASN A 241 -41.31 42.40 52.97
N LEU A 242 -41.80 43.32 52.12
CA LEU A 242 -41.50 43.32 50.68
C LEU A 242 -40.03 43.65 50.38
N GLU A 243 -39.41 44.54 51.16
CA GLU A 243 -37.96 44.79 51.08
C GLU A 243 -37.15 43.55 51.46
N THR A 244 -37.55 42.79 52.49
CA THR A 244 -36.86 41.56 52.88
C THR A 244 -36.99 40.47 51.81
N THR A 245 -38.20 40.21 51.29
CA THR A 245 -38.37 39.18 50.25
C THR A 245 -37.69 39.57 48.94
N ASN A 246 -37.68 40.85 48.56
CA ASN A 246 -36.95 41.32 47.39
C ASN A 246 -35.42 41.22 47.60
N ARG A 247 -34.90 41.47 48.81
CA ARG A 247 -33.48 41.22 49.15
C ARG A 247 -33.12 39.73 49.08
N GLU A 248 -34.00 38.84 49.53
CA GLU A 248 -33.85 37.38 49.47
C GLU A 248 -33.86 36.89 48.02
N GLN A 249 -34.88 37.22 47.22
CA GLN A 249 -34.95 36.92 45.80
C GLN A 249 -33.74 37.49 45.02
N SER A 250 -33.30 38.71 45.36
CA SER A 250 -32.08 39.29 44.79
C SER A 250 -30.80 38.55 45.22
N ALA A 251 -30.78 37.89 46.38
CA ALA A 251 -29.68 37.02 46.79
C ALA A 251 -29.72 35.68 46.03
N GLU A 252 -30.89 35.07 45.88
CA GLU A 252 -31.10 33.85 45.10
C GLU A 252 -30.75 34.04 43.63
N LEU A 253 -31.23 35.10 42.97
CA LEU A 253 -30.87 35.43 41.59
C LEU A 253 -29.35 35.67 41.43
N ARG A 254 -28.69 36.28 42.42
CA ARG A 254 -27.22 36.41 42.43
C ARG A 254 -26.51 35.07 42.65
N HIS A 255 -27.11 34.13 43.38
CA HIS A 255 -26.59 32.77 43.55
C HIS A 255 -26.76 31.96 42.26
N LEU A 256 -27.97 31.93 41.68
CA LEU A 256 -28.27 31.22 40.44
C LEU A 256 -27.41 31.73 39.27
N ARG A 257 -27.20 33.04 39.13
CA ARG A 257 -26.27 33.61 38.12
C ARG A 257 -24.82 33.15 38.32
N LYS A 258 -24.36 32.96 39.57
CA LYS A 258 -23.03 32.38 39.85
C LYS A 258 -22.97 30.90 39.50
N VAL A 259 -24.02 30.14 39.81
CA VAL A 259 -24.12 28.71 39.45
C VAL A 259 -24.15 28.54 37.94
N GLN A 260 -24.96 29.33 37.22
CA GLN A 260 -24.99 29.34 35.75
C GLN A 260 -23.62 29.62 35.16
N LYS A 261 -22.91 30.66 35.63
CA LYS A 261 -21.54 30.96 35.18
C LYS A 261 -20.56 29.81 35.45
N ASN A 262 -20.71 29.10 36.57
CA ASN A 262 -19.90 27.92 36.85
C ASN A 262 -20.25 26.75 35.92
N VAL A 263 -21.53 26.56 35.57
CA VAL A 263 -21.98 25.56 34.59
C VAL A 263 -21.46 25.88 33.19
N GLU A 264 -21.53 27.13 32.75
CA GLU A 264 -20.96 27.60 31.48
C GLU A 264 -19.47 27.28 31.38
N VAL A 265 -18.68 27.57 32.44
CA VAL A 265 -17.25 27.22 32.50
C VAL A 265 -17.03 25.71 32.46
N VAL A 266 -17.89 24.91 33.11
CA VAL A 266 -17.80 23.43 33.05
C VAL A 266 -18.19 22.91 31.67
N GLU A 267 -19.15 23.52 30.97
CA GLU A 267 -19.50 23.17 29.59
C GLU A 267 -18.39 23.54 28.60
N GLU A 268 -17.73 24.69 28.77
CA GLU A 268 -16.56 25.07 27.98
C GLU A 268 -15.39 24.11 28.22
N GLN A 269 -15.11 23.76 29.48
CA GLN A 269 -14.10 22.74 29.83
C GLN A 269 -14.45 21.37 29.24
N LYS A 270 -15.73 20.96 29.30
CA LYS A 270 -16.21 19.72 28.70
C LYS A 270 -16.00 19.73 27.18
N LYS A 271 -16.42 20.79 26.47
CA LYS A 271 -16.20 20.94 25.01
C LYS A 271 -14.71 20.93 24.67
N SER A 272 -13.87 21.57 25.48
CA SER A 272 -12.41 21.54 25.32
C SER A 272 -11.82 20.13 25.49
N LEU A 273 -12.27 19.37 26.49
CA LEU A 273 -11.87 17.99 26.70
C LEU A 273 -12.40 17.04 25.61
N GLU A 274 -13.62 17.25 25.13
CA GLU A 274 -14.21 16.50 24.00
C GLU A 274 -13.40 16.73 22.71
N ASN A 275 -13.02 17.98 22.43
CA ASN A 275 -12.14 18.31 21.30
C ASN A 275 -10.73 17.72 21.46
N GLN A 276 -10.14 17.77 22.66
CA GLN A 276 -8.85 17.12 22.92
C GLN A 276 -8.92 15.60 22.74
N LEU A 277 -10.05 14.98 23.12
CA LEU A 277 -10.27 13.54 22.97
C LEU A 277 -10.52 13.14 21.50
N GLN A 278 -11.14 14.02 20.70
CA GLN A 278 -11.19 13.85 19.23
C GLN A 278 -9.79 13.92 18.62
N LEU A 279 -8.99 14.94 18.97
CA LEU A 279 -7.62 15.09 18.49
C LEU A 279 -6.72 13.90 18.92
N MET A 280 -6.88 13.38 20.14
CA MET A 280 -6.17 12.16 20.57
C MET A 280 -6.56 10.95 19.72
N LYS A 281 -7.83 10.77 19.37
CA LYS A 281 -8.28 9.66 18.49
C LYS A 281 -7.74 9.79 17.07
N GLU A 282 -7.65 11.01 16.54
CA GLU A 282 -7.00 11.27 15.25
C GLU A 282 -5.53 10.86 15.30
N VAL A 283 -4.79 11.31 16.31
CA VAL A 283 -3.38 10.94 16.54
C VAL A 283 -3.19 9.44 16.81
N GLU A 284 -4.11 8.77 17.51
CA GLU A 284 -4.12 7.31 17.67
C GLU A 284 -4.30 6.59 16.33
N SER A 285 -5.14 7.13 15.43
CA SER A 285 -5.33 6.58 14.08
C SER A 285 -4.11 6.81 13.18
N GLU A 286 -3.48 7.97 13.25
CA GLU A 286 -2.21 8.28 12.58
C GLU A 286 -1.10 7.38 13.09
N LEU A 287 -0.96 7.23 14.42
CA LEU A 287 -0.01 6.31 15.04
C LEU A 287 -0.23 4.87 14.57
N GLY A 288 -1.50 4.43 14.47
CA GLY A 288 -1.87 3.13 13.92
C GLY A 288 -1.39 2.94 12.48
N THR A 289 -1.66 3.90 11.59
CA THR A 289 -1.22 3.84 10.18
C THR A 289 0.31 3.88 10.05
N VAL A 290 0.99 4.76 10.80
CA VAL A 290 2.46 4.84 10.83
C VAL A 290 3.08 3.56 11.41
N GLN A 291 2.45 2.93 12.41
CA GLN A 291 2.92 1.66 12.97
C GLN A 291 2.76 0.49 11.98
N ILE A 292 1.68 0.47 11.19
CA ILE A 292 1.50 -0.47 10.08
C ILE A 292 2.55 -0.21 8.98
N GLN A 293 2.74 1.03 8.54
CA GLN A 293 3.78 1.39 7.56
C GLN A 293 5.19 0.99 8.02
N LYS A 294 5.50 1.27 9.29
CA LYS A 294 6.76 0.84 9.90
C LYS A 294 6.89 -0.68 9.93
N GLN A 295 5.82 -1.41 10.24
CA GLN A 295 5.85 -2.87 10.20
C GLN A 295 6.11 -3.37 8.77
N MET A 296 5.41 -2.83 7.75
CA MET A 296 5.67 -3.18 6.36
C MET A 296 7.12 -2.90 5.96
N LEU A 297 7.69 -1.75 6.35
CA LEU A 297 9.10 -1.41 6.09
C LEU A 297 10.09 -2.27 6.90
N GLU A 298 9.75 -2.70 8.13
CA GLU A 298 10.55 -3.64 8.91
C GLU A 298 10.49 -5.06 8.32
N ASP A 299 9.33 -5.48 7.80
CA ASP A 299 9.10 -6.76 7.10
C ASP A 299 9.80 -6.78 5.74
N GLU A 300 9.69 -5.72 4.93
CA GLU A 300 10.46 -5.50 3.71
C GLU A 300 11.96 -5.53 4.01
N ARG A 301 12.44 -4.75 4.99
CA ARG A 301 13.85 -4.79 5.39
C ARG A 301 14.24 -6.19 5.84
N SER A 302 13.38 -6.94 6.53
CA SER A 302 13.67 -8.31 6.96
C SER A 302 13.77 -9.28 5.77
N SER A 303 12.91 -9.15 4.75
CA SER A 303 12.96 -9.99 3.56
C SER A 303 14.17 -9.67 2.68
N TRP A 304 14.51 -8.39 2.51
CA TRP A 304 15.79 -7.98 1.92
C TRP A 304 16.97 -8.48 2.73
N THR A 305 16.97 -8.34 4.06
CA THR A 305 18.07 -8.81 4.90
C THR A 305 18.23 -10.32 4.78
N SER A 306 17.14 -11.10 4.79
CA SER A 306 17.16 -12.56 4.60
C SER A 306 17.71 -12.95 3.23
N LEU A 307 17.27 -12.27 2.16
CA LEU A 307 17.77 -12.47 0.80
C LEU A 307 19.27 -12.16 0.66
N LEU A 308 19.79 -11.24 1.48
CA LEU A 308 21.22 -10.95 1.58
C LEU A 308 21.97 -11.81 2.62
N GLN A 309 21.28 -12.55 3.51
CA GLN A 309 21.90 -13.36 4.57
C GLN A 309 22.02 -14.85 4.25
N ASP A 310 21.24 -15.40 3.31
CA ASP A 310 21.27 -16.84 2.98
C ASP A 310 22.51 -17.29 2.17
N ASN A 311 23.46 -16.38 1.88
CA ASN A 311 24.68 -16.67 1.10
C ASN A 311 25.97 -16.61 1.95
N ASP A 312 26.08 -17.48 2.97
CA ASP A 312 27.36 -17.76 3.65
C ASP A 312 28.32 -18.59 2.76
N GLU A 313 27.84 -19.14 1.63
CA GLU A 313 28.67 -19.62 0.53
C GLU A 313 28.75 -18.56 -0.57
N GLN A 314 29.79 -17.71 -0.50
CA GLN A 314 30.26 -16.79 -1.54
C GLN A 314 29.18 -15.83 -2.10
N ALA A 315 29.19 -14.59 -1.61
CA ALA A 315 28.42 -13.49 -2.18
C ALA A 315 28.88 -13.15 -3.61
N GLU A 316 28.35 -13.84 -4.62
CA GLU A 316 28.54 -13.51 -6.05
C GLU A 316 27.59 -12.38 -6.52
N VAL A 317 27.04 -11.62 -5.56
CA VAL A 317 26.06 -10.54 -5.80
C VAL A 317 26.54 -9.23 -5.13
N ASP A 318 27.81 -8.89 -5.33
CA ASP A 318 28.49 -7.69 -4.81
C ASP A 318 27.92 -6.34 -5.31
N SER A 319 26.91 -6.34 -6.19
CA SER A 319 26.32 -5.13 -6.78
C SER A 319 24.79 -5.20 -6.85
N PRO A 320 24.08 -4.09 -6.57
CA PRO A 320 22.64 -3.98 -6.83
C PRO A 320 22.25 -4.30 -8.29
N GLU A 321 23.16 -4.07 -9.25
CA GLU A 321 22.94 -4.45 -10.64
C GLU A 321 22.87 -5.97 -10.84
N ALA A 322 23.63 -6.74 -10.05
CA ALA A 322 23.57 -8.20 -10.07
C ALA A 322 22.28 -8.73 -9.44
N VAL A 323 21.78 -8.10 -8.36
CA VAL A 323 20.44 -8.39 -7.80
C VAL A 323 19.35 -8.12 -8.85
N VAL A 324 19.43 -7.01 -9.57
CA VAL A 324 18.46 -6.68 -10.65
C VAL A 324 18.56 -7.67 -11.80
N LYS A 325 19.77 -8.10 -12.21
CA LYS A 325 19.95 -9.13 -13.24
C LYS A 325 19.38 -10.48 -12.80
N ALA A 326 19.66 -10.93 -11.58
CA ALA A 326 19.10 -12.15 -11.01
C ALA A 326 17.57 -12.09 -10.94
N LEU A 327 17.00 -10.95 -10.50
CA LEU A 327 15.55 -10.74 -10.46
C LEU A 327 14.90 -10.69 -11.86
N LEU A 328 15.58 -10.12 -12.85
CA LEU A 328 15.13 -10.17 -14.25
C LEU A 328 15.19 -11.59 -14.82
N GLN A 329 16.25 -12.34 -14.49
CA GLN A 329 16.43 -13.73 -14.91
C GLN A 329 15.36 -14.63 -14.27
N GLU A 330 15.11 -14.51 -12.96
CA GLU A 330 13.99 -15.14 -12.24
C GLU A 330 12.62 -14.77 -12.82
N ARG A 331 12.41 -13.52 -13.24
CA ARG A 331 11.16 -13.10 -13.92
C ARG A 331 11.01 -13.73 -15.30
N ILE A 332 12.09 -13.83 -16.06
CA ILE A 332 12.11 -14.53 -17.36
C ILE A 332 11.85 -16.02 -17.14
N GLU A 333 12.53 -16.66 -16.19
CA GLU A 333 12.35 -18.08 -15.88
C GLU A 333 10.92 -18.38 -15.42
N LYS A 334 10.34 -17.57 -14.53
CA LYS A 334 8.92 -17.65 -14.14
C LYS A 334 7.97 -17.45 -15.33
N ALA A 335 8.24 -16.51 -16.23
CA ALA A 335 7.45 -16.37 -17.46
C ALA A 335 7.55 -17.65 -18.32
N THR A 336 8.75 -18.20 -18.55
CA THR A 336 8.88 -19.46 -19.32
C THR A 336 8.25 -20.66 -18.62
N LEU A 337 8.18 -20.68 -17.28
CA LEU A 337 7.50 -21.73 -16.53
C LEU A 337 5.98 -21.60 -16.63
N VAL A 338 5.45 -20.37 -16.65
CA VAL A 338 4.02 -20.12 -16.93
C VAL A 338 3.67 -20.48 -18.38
N ASP A 339 4.51 -20.14 -19.36
CA ASP A 339 4.31 -20.55 -20.76
C ASP A 339 4.34 -22.07 -20.93
N LYS A 340 5.28 -22.75 -20.23
CA LYS A 340 5.33 -24.23 -20.18
C LYS A 340 4.09 -24.81 -19.51
N LEU A 341 3.62 -24.20 -18.41
CA LEU A 341 2.40 -24.65 -17.73
C LEU A 341 1.18 -24.50 -18.64
N GLY A 342 1.01 -23.36 -19.32
CA GLY A 342 -0.07 -23.15 -20.28
C GLY A 342 -0.04 -24.12 -21.46
N ASN A 343 1.15 -24.50 -21.94
CA ASN A 343 1.31 -25.56 -22.94
C ASN A 343 0.92 -26.95 -22.39
N VAL A 344 1.29 -27.27 -21.15
CA VAL A 344 0.90 -28.53 -20.49
C VAL A 344 -0.60 -28.57 -20.21
N GLU A 345 -1.21 -27.46 -19.81
CA GLU A 345 -2.66 -27.32 -19.62
C GLU A 345 -3.42 -27.46 -20.96
N ALA A 346 -2.92 -26.86 -22.04
CA ALA A 346 -3.48 -27.04 -23.38
C ALA A 346 -3.38 -28.50 -23.86
N GLN A 347 -2.25 -29.16 -23.63
CA GLN A 347 -2.09 -30.59 -23.91
C GLN A 347 -3.02 -31.44 -23.03
N PHE A 348 -3.19 -31.09 -21.76
CA PHE A 348 -4.13 -31.80 -20.88
C PHE A 348 -5.57 -31.67 -21.39
N LEU A 349 -6.00 -30.47 -21.79
CA LEU A 349 -7.32 -30.24 -22.41
C LEU A 349 -7.51 -31.05 -23.70
N GLU A 350 -6.51 -31.10 -24.58
CA GLU A 350 -6.54 -31.94 -25.80
C GLU A 350 -6.68 -33.44 -25.46
N LYS A 351 -5.95 -33.92 -24.44
CA LYS A 351 -6.07 -35.31 -23.97
C LYS A 351 -7.44 -35.57 -23.33
N ASP A 352 -7.98 -34.61 -22.60
CA ASP A 352 -9.30 -34.69 -21.99
C ASP A 352 -10.42 -34.74 -23.04
N GLU A 353 -10.33 -33.94 -24.10
CA GLU A 353 -11.25 -33.99 -25.24
C GLU A 353 -11.17 -35.32 -25.99
N LEU A 354 -9.96 -35.84 -26.20
CA LEU A 354 -9.74 -37.17 -26.78
C LEU A 354 -10.27 -38.29 -25.88
N ILE A 355 -10.11 -38.19 -24.56
CA ILE A 355 -10.68 -39.14 -23.60
C ILE A 355 -12.21 -39.08 -23.68
N ARG A 356 -12.81 -37.89 -23.68
CA ARG A 356 -14.27 -37.72 -23.84
C ARG A 356 -14.76 -38.30 -25.17
N SER A 357 -14.06 -38.08 -26.30
CA SER A 357 -14.47 -38.64 -27.59
C SER A 357 -14.41 -40.18 -27.54
N LEU A 358 -13.31 -40.77 -27.06
CA LEU A 358 -13.17 -42.21 -26.86
C LEU A 358 -14.19 -42.79 -25.87
N GLU A 359 -14.58 -42.05 -24.84
CA GLU A 359 -15.65 -42.46 -23.92
C GLU A 359 -17.02 -42.44 -24.59
N THR A 360 -17.33 -41.43 -25.41
CA THR A 360 -18.56 -41.39 -26.20
C THR A 360 -18.61 -42.53 -27.22
N GLU A 361 -17.52 -42.79 -27.95
CA GLU A 361 -17.39 -43.94 -28.85
C GLU A 361 -17.56 -45.27 -28.10
N ARG A 362 -16.88 -45.45 -26.95
CA ARG A 362 -17.04 -46.64 -26.10
C ARG A 362 -18.48 -46.79 -25.61
N SER A 363 -19.17 -45.70 -25.32
CA SER A 363 -20.59 -45.72 -24.94
C SER A 363 -21.48 -46.13 -26.12
N HIS A 364 -21.19 -45.63 -27.33
CA HIS A 364 -21.92 -45.94 -28.55
C HIS A 364 -21.73 -47.40 -28.96
N LEU A 365 -20.49 -47.90 -28.99
CA LEU A 365 -20.17 -49.30 -29.25
C LEU A 365 -20.79 -50.24 -28.20
N ARG A 366 -20.86 -49.83 -26.92
CA ARG A 366 -21.58 -50.59 -25.89
C ARG A 366 -23.08 -50.65 -26.17
N GLN A 367 -23.70 -49.54 -26.57
CA GLN A 367 -25.12 -49.52 -26.97
C GLN A 367 -25.37 -50.36 -28.23
N GLU A 368 -24.44 -50.37 -29.19
CA GLU A 368 -24.54 -51.18 -30.40
C GLU A 368 -24.36 -52.68 -30.10
N ILE A 369 -23.38 -53.06 -29.28
CA ILE A 369 -23.24 -54.43 -28.77
C ILE A 369 -24.50 -54.87 -28.03
N GLU A 370 -25.11 -54.01 -27.22
CA GLU A 370 -26.34 -54.35 -26.49
C GLU A 370 -27.56 -54.47 -27.44
N LYS A 371 -27.66 -53.64 -28.49
CA LYS A 371 -28.65 -53.80 -29.57
C LYS A 371 -28.45 -55.08 -30.38
N LEU A 372 -27.20 -55.46 -30.66
CA LEU A 372 -26.88 -56.71 -31.35
C LEU A 372 -27.16 -57.93 -30.47
N ARG A 373 -26.90 -57.83 -29.15
CA ARG A 373 -27.27 -58.86 -28.16
C ARG A 373 -28.77 -58.99 -28.02
N SER A 374 -29.51 -57.89 -27.92
CA SER A 374 -30.98 -57.93 -27.83
C SER A 374 -31.62 -58.46 -29.12
N ASN A 375 -31.11 -58.09 -30.30
CA ASN A 375 -31.54 -58.68 -31.57
C ASN A 375 -31.20 -60.18 -31.69
N SER A 376 -30.01 -60.60 -31.23
CA SER A 376 -29.62 -62.02 -31.22
C SER A 376 -30.45 -62.84 -30.22
N ALA A 377 -30.81 -62.25 -29.08
CA ALA A 377 -31.74 -62.84 -28.12
C ALA A 377 -33.19 -62.93 -28.69
N ALA A 378 -33.66 -61.87 -29.35
CA ALA A 378 -34.99 -61.83 -29.99
C ALA A 378 -35.12 -62.85 -31.14
N ASN A 379 -34.04 -63.07 -31.90
CA ASN A 379 -34.00 -64.07 -32.98
C ASN A 379 -33.65 -65.50 -32.51
N GLY A 380 -33.68 -65.77 -31.19
CA GLY A 380 -33.55 -67.12 -30.62
C GLY A 380 -32.13 -67.70 -30.56
N GLY A 381 -31.09 -66.90 -30.82
CA GLY A 381 -29.70 -67.34 -30.90
C GLY A 381 -29.19 -68.04 -29.63
N ALA A 382 -29.56 -67.53 -28.45
CA ALA A 382 -29.14 -68.10 -27.16
C ALA A 382 -29.60 -69.57 -26.96
N MET A 383 -30.77 -69.96 -27.49
CA MET A 383 -31.22 -71.34 -27.42
C MET A 383 -30.55 -72.24 -28.47
N ALA A 384 -30.11 -71.67 -29.60
CA ALA A 384 -29.35 -72.36 -30.62
C ALA A 384 -27.90 -72.64 -30.16
N GLU A 385 -27.20 -71.65 -29.60
CA GLU A 385 -25.83 -71.84 -29.07
C GLU A 385 -25.78 -72.90 -27.96
N SER A 386 -26.74 -72.90 -27.04
CA SER A 386 -26.87 -73.90 -25.98
C SER A 386 -26.96 -75.33 -26.55
N ARG A 387 -27.80 -75.54 -27.58
CA ARG A 387 -27.94 -76.83 -28.27
C ARG A 387 -26.68 -77.22 -29.04
N ILE A 388 -25.95 -76.26 -29.62
CA ILE A 388 -24.69 -76.52 -30.34
C ILE A 388 -23.58 -76.94 -29.38
N ARG A 389 -23.44 -76.27 -28.23
CA ARG A 389 -22.46 -76.66 -27.19
C ARG A 389 -22.74 -78.07 -26.67
N ALA A 390 -23.99 -78.36 -26.30
CA ALA A 390 -24.39 -79.71 -25.86
C ALA A 390 -24.16 -80.80 -26.94
N ARG A 391 -24.20 -80.44 -28.23
CA ARG A 391 -23.88 -81.35 -29.34
C ARG A 391 -22.37 -81.57 -29.48
N LEU A 392 -21.56 -80.51 -29.34
CA LEU A 392 -20.10 -80.58 -29.38
C LEU A 392 -19.54 -81.37 -28.19
N ASP A 393 -20.06 -81.19 -26.98
CA ASP A 393 -19.64 -81.96 -25.80
C ASP A 393 -19.97 -83.46 -25.96
N ARG A 394 -21.13 -83.79 -26.55
CA ARG A 394 -21.45 -85.17 -26.94
C ARG A 394 -20.50 -85.72 -28.02
N GLN A 395 -20.13 -84.92 -29.01
CA GLN A 395 -19.17 -85.32 -30.05
C GLN A 395 -17.77 -85.54 -29.45
N ARG A 396 -17.32 -84.69 -28.53
CA ARG A 396 -16.06 -84.87 -27.80
C ARG A 396 -16.07 -86.15 -26.97
N ALA A 397 -17.14 -86.41 -26.23
CA ALA A 397 -17.28 -87.64 -25.44
C ALA A 397 -17.35 -88.92 -26.31
N LEU A 398 -17.91 -88.85 -27.52
CA LEU A 398 -17.90 -89.95 -28.48
C LEU A 398 -16.51 -90.15 -29.10
N ALA A 399 -15.82 -89.08 -29.50
CA ALA A 399 -14.47 -89.15 -30.05
C ALA A 399 -13.45 -89.69 -29.05
N VAL A 400 -13.56 -89.35 -27.76
CA VAL A 400 -12.72 -89.95 -26.70
C VAL A 400 -12.93 -91.46 -26.61
N LYS A 401 -14.19 -91.92 -26.63
CA LYS A 401 -14.52 -93.37 -26.63
C LYS A 401 -14.08 -94.08 -27.91
N GLU A 402 -14.11 -93.39 -29.05
CA GLU A 402 -13.59 -93.91 -30.32
C GLU A 402 -12.07 -94.04 -30.30
N VAL A 403 -11.34 -93.09 -29.69
CA VAL A 403 -9.89 -93.20 -29.46
C VAL A 403 -9.56 -94.32 -28.46
N GLU A 404 -10.33 -94.49 -27.39
CA GLU A 404 -10.20 -95.63 -26.47
C GLU A 404 -10.45 -96.98 -27.17
N TYR A 405 -11.45 -97.04 -28.05
CA TYR A 405 -11.76 -98.23 -28.84
C TYR A 405 -10.67 -98.54 -29.88
N LEU A 406 -10.13 -97.52 -30.57
CA LEU A 406 -9.02 -97.69 -31.52
C LEU A 406 -7.72 -98.10 -30.80
N ARG A 407 -7.44 -97.57 -29.60
CA ARG A 407 -6.36 -98.05 -28.73
C ARG A 407 -6.54 -99.52 -28.34
N ALA A 408 -7.76 -99.94 -28.03
CA ALA A 408 -8.07 -101.34 -27.75
C ALA A 408 -7.90 -102.24 -28.99
N GLN A 409 -8.27 -101.77 -30.19
CA GLN A 409 -8.07 -102.49 -31.45
C GLN A 409 -6.58 -102.66 -31.80
N LEU A 410 -5.78 -101.59 -31.66
CA LEU A 410 -4.32 -101.67 -31.85
C LEU A 410 -3.71 -102.70 -30.88
N LYS A 411 -4.13 -102.66 -29.61
CA LYS A 411 -3.68 -103.64 -28.61
C LYS A 411 -4.11 -105.07 -28.93
N THR A 412 -5.26 -105.29 -29.59
CA THR A 412 -5.62 -106.62 -30.10
C THR A 412 -4.76 -107.03 -31.28
N PHE A 413 -4.43 -106.12 -32.21
CA PHE A 413 -3.49 -106.41 -33.29
C PHE A 413 -2.08 -106.73 -32.78
N ASP A 414 -1.58 -106.02 -31.76
CA ASP A 414 -0.32 -106.37 -31.10
C ASP A 414 -0.36 -107.81 -30.54
N THR A 415 -1.48 -108.22 -29.92
CA THR A 415 -1.63 -109.60 -29.42
C THR A 415 -1.84 -110.64 -30.53
N GLU A 416 -2.43 -110.26 -31.67
CA GLU A 416 -2.59 -111.13 -32.83
C GLU A 416 -1.26 -111.30 -33.58
N GLU A 417 -0.44 -110.24 -33.74
CA GLU A 417 0.92 -110.35 -34.29
C GLU A 417 1.81 -111.22 -33.40
N VAL A 418 1.75 -111.06 -32.08
CA VAL A 418 2.47 -111.92 -31.11
C VAL A 418 2.06 -113.40 -31.19
N THR A 419 0.81 -113.70 -31.60
CA THR A 419 0.30 -115.08 -31.65
C THR A 419 0.31 -115.73 -33.03
N MET A 420 0.30 -114.95 -34.12
CA MET A 420 0.31 -115.44 -35.50
C MET A 420 1.69 -115.39 -36.18
N ASN A 421 2.59 -114.49 -35.77
CA ASN A 421 3.92 -114.33 -36.40
C ASN A 421 5.08 -114.95 -35.59
N ALA A 422 4.84 -116.06 -34.89
CA ALA A 422 5.86 -116.74 -34.08
C ALA A 422 7.07 -117.29 -34.87
N GLU A 423 6.91 -117.56 -36.18
CA GLU A 423 7.96 -118.14 -37.04
C GLU A 423 8.71 -117.11 -37.90
N GLN A 424 8.34 -115.83 -37.83
CA GLN A 424 9.04 -114.74 -38.53
C GLN A 424 9.45 -113.67 -37.50
N SER A 425 10.74 -113.65 -37.14
CA SER A 425 11.31 -112.79 -36.08
C SER A 425 11.39 -111.31 -36.46
N GLN A 426 10.25 -110.70 -36.77
CA GLN A 426 10.09 -109.25 -37.00
C GLN A 426 8.96 -108.63 -36.16
N PHE A 427 8.38 -109.35 -35.19
CA PHE A 427 7.76 -108.66 -34.05
C PHE A 427 8.88 -108.02 -33.21
N ASP A 428 9.05 -106.72 -33.40
CA ASP A 428 10.10 -105.94 -32.75
C ASP A 428 9.67 -105.62 -31.31
N VAL A 429 9.84 -106.61 -30.42
CA VAL A 429 9.50 -106.54 -28.97
C VAL A 429 10.04 -105.25 -28.35
N HIS A 430 11.24 -104.82 -28.75
CA HIS A 430 11.83 -103.59 -28.25
C HIS A 430 11.08 -102.33 -28.70
N LYS A 431 10.48 -102.30 -29.90
CA LYS A 431 9.62 -101.18 -30.32
C LYS A 431 8.27 -101.19 -29.61
N SER A 432 7.63 -102.35 -29.42
CA SER A 432 6.35 -102.41 -28.69
C SER A 432 6.54 -102.11 -27.20
N GLU A 433 7.62 -102.56 -26.58
CA GLU A 433 8.04 -102.13 -25.24
C GLU A 433 8.38 -100.64 -25.17
N GLN A 434 9.10 -100.10 -26.17
CA GLN A 434 9.42 -98.67 -26.23
C GLN A 434 8.16 -97.81 -26.41
N ILE A 435 7.20 -98.23 -27.24
CA ILE A 435 5.91 -97.56 -27.40
C ILE A 435 5.10 -97.66 -26.10
N ALA A 436 4.99 -98.83 -25.47
CA ALA A 436 4.29 -98.98 -24.19
C ALA A 436 4.93 -98.15 -23.06
N ASN A 437 6.27 -97.99 -23.07
CA ASN A 437 6.96 -97.11 -22.13
C ASN A 437 6.76 -95.62 -22.47
N LEU A 438 6.71 -95.23 -23.74
CA LEU A 438 6.37 -93.86 -24.15
C LEU A 438 4.90 -93.52 -23.84
N GLU A 439 3.98 -94.46 -24.03
CA GLU A 439 2.57 -94.29 -23.65
C GLU A 439 2.42 -94.18 -22.13
N LYS A 440 3.11 -95.01 -21.35
CA LYS A 440 3.19 -94.83 -19.89
C LYS A 440 3.75 -93.47 -19.50
N ILE A 441 4.86 -93.04 -20.09
CA ILE A 441 5.45 -91.72 -19.79
C ILE A 441 4.49 -90.59 -20.18
N VAL A 442 3.73 -90.71 -21.27
CA VAL A 442 2.74 -89.70 -21.69
C VAL A 442 1.52 -89.69 -20.76
N ASP A 443 1.02 -90.85 -20.33
CA ASP A 443 -0.10 -90.92 -19.39
C ASP A 443 0.34 -90.58 -17.95
N GLU A 444 1.59 -90.88 -17.55
CA GLU A 444 2.26 -90.39 -16.34
C GLU A 444 2.39 -88.86 -16.39
N TYR A 445 2.87 -88.26 -17.49
CA TYR A 445 2.90 -86.80 -17.65
C TYR A 445 1.50 -86.17 -17.66
N ARG A 446 0.46 -86.86 -18.14
CA ARG A 446 -0.93 -86.37 -18.02
C ARG A 446 -1.41 -86.40 -16.58
N VAL A 447 -1.17 -87.49 -15.86
CA VAL A 447 -1.48 -87.62 -14.44
C VAL A 447 -0.63 -86.66 -13.60
N GLU A 448 0.61 -86.37 -13.98
CA GLU A 448 1.47 -85.36 -13.35
C GLU A 448 1.02 -83.94 -13.68
N LEU A 449 0.49 -83.66 -14.88
CA LEU A 449 -0.13 -82.37 -15.20
C LEU A 449 -1.44 -82.17 -14.43
N GLU A 450 -2.28 -83.21 -14.31
CA GLU A 450 -3.49 -83.19 -13.49
C GLU A 450 -3.14 -83.05 -12.00
N LYS A 451 -2.16 -83.81 -11.49
CA LYS A 451 -1.63 -83.64 -10.13
C LYS A 451 -0.97 -82.28 -9.92
N ALA A 452 -0.23 -81.74 -10.88
CA ALA A 452 0.36 -80.42 -10.78
C ALA A 452 -0.71 -79.31 -10.81
N HIS A 453 -1.82 -79.50 -11.54
CA HIS A 453 -2.99 -78.63 -11.44
C HIS A 453 -3.71 -78.77 -10.10
N GLU A 454 -3.84 -79.99 -9.56
CA GLU A 454 -4.36 -80.22 -8.21
C GLU A 454 -3.43 -79.65 -7.13
N GLU A 455 -2.11 -79.73 -7.29
CA GLU A 455 -1.13 -79.23 -6.33
C GLU A 455 -0.98 -77.71 -6.43
N LEU A 456 -1.06 -77.12 -7.63
CA LEU A 456 -1.18 -75.66 -7.80
C LEU A 456 -2.46 -75.14 -7.15
N SER A 457 -3.60 -75.83 -7.33
CA SER A 457 -4.86 -75.44 -6.67
C SER A 457 -4.92 -75.75 -5.17
N LYS A 458 -4.01 -76.59 -4.64
CA LYS A 458 -3.85 -76.85 -3.18
C LYS A 458 -2.76 -76.01 -2.51
N ARG A 459 -1.79 -75.47 -3.26
CA ARG A 459 -0.68 -74.60 -2.76
C ARG A 459 -1.03 -73.12 -2.70
N GLU A 460 -2.22 -72.71 -3.15
CA GLU A 460 -2.73 -71.36 -2.99
C GLU A 460 -3.51 -71.24 -1.67
N PRO A 461 -2.82 -71.37 -0.51
CA PRO A 461 -2.67 -70.17 0.33
C PRO A 461 -1.34 -70.08 1.13
N THR A 462 -1.09 -68.88 1.67
CA THR A 462 -0.11 -68.53 2.72
C THR A 462 1.33 -68.19 2.26
N GLU A 463 1.57 -66.88 2.10
CA GLU A 463 2.77 -66.10 2.53
C GLU A 463 4.19 -66.61 2.18
N GLN A 464 5.14 -65.82 1.65
CA GLN A 464 5.43 -64.37 1.76
C GLN A 464 6.37 -63.93 0.60
N GLN A 465 6.42 -62.61 0.31
CA GLN A 465 7.58 -61.76 -0.09
C GLN A 465 8.70 -62.38 -0.99
N ASP A 466 9.17 -61.80 -2.11
CA ASP A 466 9.30 -60.38 -2.50
C ASP A 466 9.40 -60.19 -4.04
N ALA A 467 9.27 -58.94 -4.50
CA ALA A 467 9.59 -58.39 -5.84
C ALA A 467 8.69 -58.72 -7.07
N GLU A 468 8.30 -57.64 -7.77
CA GLU A 468 7.50 -57.56 -9.02
C GLU A 468 8.26 -57.99 -10.30
N PRO A 469 7.64 -58.18 -11.51
CA PRO A 469 6.39 -57.54 -11.98
C PRO A 469 5.36 -58.35 -12.82
N ARG A 470 4.10 -57.85 -12.81
CA ARG A 470 3.03 -57.88 -13.86
C ARG A 470 2.51 -59.24 -14.44
N GLY A 471 1.19 -59.49 -14.35
CA GLY A 471 0.59 -60.62 -15.09
C GLY A 471 -0.94 -60.91 -15.16
N VAL A 472 -1.86 -60.08 -14.65
CA VAL A 472 -3.35 -60.17 -14.84
C VAL A 472 -4.08 -61.39 -14.20
N LYS A 473 -5.04 -61.12 -13.30
CA LYS A 473 -5.87 -62.09 -12.56
C LYS A 473 -7.20 -62.45 -13.27
N ARG A 474 -7.81 -63.58 -12.89
CA ARG A 474 -9.29 -63.78 -12.90
C ARG A 474 -9.85 -63.63 -11.47
N PRO A 475 -11.15 -63.33 -11.29
CA PRO A 475 -11.65 -62.74 -10.04
C PRO A 475 -11.97 -63.75 -8.93
N LEU A 476 -11.79 -63.31 -7.68
CA LEU A 476 -12.22 -63.99 -6.46
C LEU A 476 -13.75 -63.96 -6.26
N SER A 477 -14.24 -64.82 -5.38
CA SER A 477 -15.64 -64.86 -4.94
C SER A 477 -16.06 -63.55 -4.24
N PRO A 478 -17.29 -63.02 -4.46
CA PRO A 478 -17.70 -61.72 -3.92
C PRO A 478 -17.60 -61.59 -2.38
N ALA A 479 -17.93 -62.65 -1.63
CA ALA A 479 -18.12 -62.55 -0.18
C ALA A 479 -16.83 -62.31 0.62
N GLU A 480 -15.70 -62.89 0.19
CA GLU A 480 -14.40 -62.70 0.87
C GLU A 480 -13.70 -61.43 0.36
N SER A 481 -13.86 -61.12 -0.93
CA SER A 481 -13.43 -59.85 -1.54
C SER A 481 -14.01 -58.65 -0.78
N ASP A 482 -15.29 -58.67 -0.40
CA ASP A 482 -15.91 -57.55 0.32
C ASP A 482 -15.36 -57.39 1.75
N ALA A 483 -15.15 -58.49 2.49
CA ALA A 483 -14.57 -58.44 3.83
C ALA A 483 -13.10 -57.99 3.86
N GLU A 484 -12.31 -58.38 2.84
CA GLU A 484 -10.94 -57.89 2.67
C GLU A 484 -10.91 -56.44 2.21
N ASN A 485 -11.78 -56.03 1.28
CA ASN A 485 -11.94 -54.64 0.87
C ASN A 485 -12.37 -53.74 2.03
N GLU A 486 -13.23 -54.21 2.93
CA GLU A 486 -13.59 -53.47 4.16
C GLU A 486 -12.40 -53.31 5.09
N ARG A 487 -11.62 -54.38 5.35
CA ARG A 487 -10.41 -54.30 6.18
C ARG A 487 -9.35 -53.39 5.56
N LEU A 488 -9.11 -53.49 4.25
CA LEU A 488 -8.19 -52.62 3.51
C LEU A 488 -8.70 -51.16 3.46
N SER A 489 -10.01 -50.94 3.35
CA SER A 489 -10.63 -49.61 3.45
C SER A 489 -10.45 -49.00 4.85
N ILE A 490 -10.65 -49.79 5.91
CA ILE A 490 -10.42 -49.36 7.30
C ILE A 490 -8.93 -49.07 7.55
N LEU A 491 -8.02 -49.93 7.07
CA LEU A 491 -6.57 -49.72 7.20
C LEU A 491 -6.08 -48.54 6.36
N SER A 492 -6.60 -48.35 5.15
CA SER A 492 -6.31 -47.20 4.29
C SER A 492 -6.80 -45.89 4.92
N ARG A 493 -8.02 -45.87 5.46
CA ARG A 493 -8.54 -44.74 6.24
C ARG A 493 -7.67 -44.46 7.46
N LYS A 494 -7.28 -45.48 8.23
CA LYS A 494 -6.38 -45.33 9.39
C LYS A 494 -5.00 -44.79 8.99
N ASN A 495 -4.39 -45.34 7.94
CA ASN A 495 -3.10 -44.90 7.42
C ASN A 495 -3.18 -43.44 6.95
N ARG A 496 -4.23 -43.07 6.19
CA ARG A 496 -4.51 -41.69 5.82
C ARG A 496 -4.69 -40.78 7.05
N THR A 497 -5.47 -41.17 8.06
CA THR A 497 -5.60 -40.35 9.29
C THR A 497 -4.29 -40.22 10.07
N LEU A 498 -3.42 -41.24 10.02
CA LEU A 498 -2.10 -41.19 10.64
C LEU A 498 -1.15 -40.29 9.85
N GLN A 499 -1.16 -40.33 8.51
CA GLN A 499 -0.44 -39.40 7.64
C GLN A 499 -0.94 -37.95 7.81
N GLU A 500 -2.25 -37.74 7.92
CA GLU A 500 -2.85 -36.44 8.22
C GLU A 500 -2.50 -35.96 9.63
N SER A 501 -2.36 -36.85 10.62
CA SER A 501 -1.92 -36.48 11.97
C SER A 501 -0.40 -36.21 12.06
N LEU A 502 0.41 -36.98 11.32
CA LEU A 502 1.85 -36.80 11.22
C LEU A 502 2.17 -35.46 10.56
N SER A 503 1.59 -35.18 9.39
CA SER A 503 1.76 -33.91 8.68
C SER A 503 1.26 -32.71 9.49
N LYS A 504 0.14 -32.82 10.23
CA LYS A 504 -0.29 -31.77 11.18
C LYS A 504 0.70 -31.57 12.34
N SER A 505 1.27 -32.64 12.88
CA SER A 505 2.28 -32.59 13.95
C SER A 505 3.60 -31.98 13.45
N GLU A 506 4.04 -32.37 12.26
CA GLU A 506 5.20 -31.80 11.58
C GLU A 506 5.00 -30.31 11.30
N GLN A 507 3.86 -29.92 10.72
CA GLN A 507 3.49 -28.51 10.50
C GLN A 507 3.51 -27.73 11.81
N ALA A 508 2.85 -28.21 12.87
CA ALA A 508 2.88 -27.59 14.19
C ALA A 508 4.32 -27.45 14.74
N SER A 509 5.17 -28.47 14.55
CA SER A 509 6.58 -28.41 14.97
C SER A 509 7.39 -27.36 14.18
N THR A 510 7.10 -27.17 12.88
CA THR A 510 7.77 -26.13 12.07
C THR A 510 7.29 -24.72 12.43
N LEU A 511 6.00 -24.55 12.74
CA LEU A 511 5.45 -23.29 13.22
C LEU A 511 6.06 -22.92 14.58
N LEU A 512 6.05 -23.84 15.55
CA LEU A 512 6.67 -23.63 16.87
C LEU A 512 8.16 -23.32 16.77
N ARG A 513 8.91 -23.96 15.84
CA ARG A 513 10.33 -23.61 15.59
C ARG A 513 10.48 -22.18 15.07
N ARG A 514 9.65 -21.75 14.10
CA ARG A 514 9.64 -20.38 13.57
C ARG A 514 9.24 -19.34 14.61
N GLU A 515 8.24 -19.63 15.45
CA GLU A 515 7.85 -18.77 16.58
C GLU A 515 8.97 -18.63 17.62
N LEU A 516 9.68 -19.72 17.93
CA LEU A 516 10.83 -19.71 18.83
C LEU A 516 11.99 -18.88 18.23
N GLU A 517 12.20 -18.94 16.91
CA GLU A 517 13.19 -18.14 16.20
C GLU A 517 12.81 -16.65 16.12
N ALA A 518 11.56 -16.34 15.82
CA ALA A 518 11.02 -14.98 15.82
C ALA A 518 11.05 -14.34 17.22
N THR A 519 10.66 -15.07 18.27
CA THR A 519 10.78 -14.56 19.65
C THR A 519 12.23 -14.37 20.07
N LYS A 520 13.16 -15.24 19.65
CA LYS A 520 14.61 -15.03 19.81
C LYS A 520 15.11 -13.79 19.09
N SER A 521 14.68 -13.52 17.85
CA SER A 521 15.11 -12.34 17.08
C SER A 521 14.53 -11.04 17.65
N GLN A 522 13.26 -11.05 18.08
CA GLN A 522 12.63 -9.96 18.83
C GLN A 522 13.36 -9.68 20.15
N LEU A 523 13.70 -10.71 20.94
CA LEU A 523 14.41 -10.56 22.20
C LEU A 523 15.85 -10.04 21.99
N LYS A 524 16.53 -10.45 20.91
CA LYS A 524 17.81 -9.85 20.46
C LYS A 524 17.63 -8.37 20.10
N SER A 525 16.59 -8.01 19.33
CA SER A 525 16.38 -6.61 18.90
C SER A 525 15.98 -5.69 20.06
N LEU A 526 15.19 -6.17 21.03
CA LEU A 526 14.87 -5.45 22.27
C LEU A 526 16.12 -5.26 23.15
N LYS A 527 17.00 -6.27 23.26
CA LYS A 527 18.30 -6.12 23.93
C LYS A 527 19.27 -5.16 23.22
N ALA A 528 19.17 -5.04 21.89
CA ALA A 528 19.92 -4.03 21.14
C ALA A 528 19.35 -2.62 21.39
N LYS A 529 18.02 -2.46 21.40
CA LYS A 529 17.32 -1.21 21.71
C LYS A 529 17.52 -0.75 23.16
N SER A 530 17.68 -1.65 24.13
CA SER A 530 18.02 -1.27 25.51
C SER A 530 19.51 -0.93 25.72
N ARG A 531 20.37 -1.21 24.72
CA ARG A 531 21.80 -0.85 24.76
C ARG A 531 22.05 0.61 24.35
N THR A 532 21.10 1.28 23.68
CA THR A 532 21.17 2.73 23.48
C THR A 532 20.79 3.45 24.78
N ARG A 533 21.82 3.85 25.56
CA ARG A 533 21.62 4.72 26.73
C ARG A 533 21.10 6.08 26.27
N VAL A 534 19.84 6.37 26.59
CA VAL A 534 19.29 7.72 26.47
C VAL A 534 19.95 8.59 27.55
N LEU A 535 20.52 9.72 27.13
CA LEU A 535 21.27 10.62 27.99
C LEU A 535 20.29 11.69 28.52
N GLU A 536 19.62 11.38 29.62
CA GLU A 536 18.69 12.30 30.28
C GLU A 536 19.41 13.23 31.27
N LEU A 537 18.81 14.40 31.50
CA LEU A 537 19.19 15.28 32.60
C LEU A 537 18.90 14.55 33.92
N ARG A 538 19.90 14.46 34.81
CA ARG A 538 19.76 13.77 36.11
C ARG A 538 18.59 14.28 36.96
N ASP A 539 18.23 15.56 36.77
CA ASP A 539 17.10 16.23 37.39
C ASP A 539 16.14 16.75 36.29
N ASN A 540 15.57 15.83 35.51
CA ASN A 540 14.58 16.14 34.47
C ASN A 540 13.24 16.56 35.10
N PRO A 541 12.71 17.77 34.84
CA PRO A 541 11.44 18.23 35.42
C PRO A 541 10.24 17.36 35.00
N THR A 542 10.28 16.75 33.81
CA THR A 542 9.25 15.82 33.34
C THR A 542 9.26 14.53 34.16
N ALA A 543 10.44 13.98 34.43
CA ALA A 543 10.61 12.79 35.28
C ALA A 543 10.25 13.09 36.75
N GLN A 544 10.55 14.30 37.25
CA GLN A 544 10.09 14.73 38.58
C GLN A 544 8.56 14.84 38.65
N ALA A 545 7.91 15.40 37.61
CA ALA A 545 6.45 15.46 37.54
C ALA A 545 5.81 14.07 37.40
N GLU A 546 6.43 13.15 36.66
CA GLU A 546 6.00 11.76 36.54
C GLU A 546 6.17 11.02 37.88
N ASN A 547 7.33 11.11 38.52
CA ASN A 547 7.57 10.51 39.84
C ASN A 547 6.60 11.05 40.91
N LEU A 548 6.28 12.35 40.89
CA LEU A 548 5.25 12.91 41.77
C LEU A 548 3.87 12.29 41.45
N LYS A 549 3.43 12.29 40.18
CA LYS A 549 2.15 11.66 39.78
C LYS A 549 2.07 10.18 40.17
N LEU A 550 3.15 9.42 39.92
CA LEU A 550 3.23 8.01 40.30
C LEU A 550 3.18 7.85 41.81
N SER A 551 3.89 8.68 42.59
CA SER A 551 3.82 8.66 44.05
C SER A 551 2.39 8.92 44.55
N THR A 552 1.71 9.96 44.05
CA THR A 552 0.31 10.27 44.40
C THR A 552 -0.65 9.16 43.98
N ILE A 553 -0.47 8.55 42.81
CA ILE A 553 -1.30 7.41 42.38
C ILE A 553 -1.03 6.19 43.27
N THR A 554 0.20 5.95 43.71
CA THR A 554 0.52 4.83 44.60
C THR A 554 -0.01 5.04 46.01
N THR A 555 0.07 6.25 46.56
CA THR A 555 -0.51 6.57 47.88
C THR A 555 -2.03 6.52 47.84
N LEU A 556 -2.69 7.09 46.83
CA LEU A 556 -4.15 7.00 46.67
C LEU A 556 -4.64 5.57 46.42
N LYS A 557 -3.87 4.72 45.72
CA LYS A 557 -4.20 3.29 45.57
C LYS A 557 -3.98 2.52 46.87
N ALA A 558 -2.94 2.82 47.64
CA ALA A 558 -2.74 2.24 48.97
C ALA A 558 -3.87 2.66 49.92
N GLU A 559 -4.21 3.95 49.95
CA GLU A 559 -5.34 4.51 50.71
C GLU A 559 -6.66 3.84 50.34
N ASN A 560 -7.01 3.76 49.06
CA ASN A 560 -8.23 3.04 48.63
C ASN A 560 -8.22 1.58 49.06
N ARG A 561 -7.08 0.88 48.97
CA ARG A 561 -6.95 -0.52 49.37
C ARG A 561 -7.09 -0.69 50.90
N ASP A 562 -6.53 0.22 51.68
CA ASP A 562 -6.57 0.18 53.14
C ASP A 562 -7.95 0.61 53.67
N LEU A 563 -8.59 1.60 53.05
CA LEU A 563 -9.99 1.99 53.32
C LEU A 563 -10.97 0.87 52.92
N LEU A 564 -10.76 0.20 51.78
CA LEU A 564 -11.55 -0.98 51.41
C LEU A 564 -11.34 -2.13 52.40
N ALA A 565 -10.11 -2.35 52.88
CA ALA A 565 -9.85 -3.35 53.92
C ALA A 565 -10.55 -2.99 55.25
N GLN A 566 -10.63 -1.71 55.61
CA GLN A 566 -11.41 -1.25 56.77
C GLN A 566 -12.93 -1.38 56.57
N LEU A 567 -13.43 -1.20 55.34
CA LEU A 567 -14.86 -1.39 55.02
C LEU A 567 -15.26 -2.88 54.93
N GLN A 568 -14.30 -3.77 54.62
CA GLN A 568 -14.50 -5.22 54.54
C GLN A 568 -14.23 -5.94 55.87
N GLY A 569 -13.54 -5.31 56.82
CA GLY A 569 -13.31 -5.84 58.17
C GLY A 569 -14.28 -5.26 59.19
N ASP A 570 -14.98 -6.12 59.94
CA ASP A 570 -15.92 -5.73 61.02
C ASP A 570 -15.20 -5.11 62.24
N HIS A 571 -14.71 -3.87 62.10
CA HIS A 571 -14.05 -3.11 63.16
C HIS A 571 -15.02 -2.21 63.94
N ASN A 572 -16.04 -2.84 64.52
CA ASN A 572 -17.19 -2.19 65.17
C ASN A 572 -16.93 -1.46 66.52
N SER A 573 -15.69 -1.07 66.84
CA SER A 573 -15.40 -0.42 68.14
C SER A 573 -14.21 0.54 68.23
N VAL A 574 -13.35 0.71 67.22
CA VAL A 574 -12.23 1.68 67.27
C VAL A 574 -12.11 2.46 65.97
N LYS A 575 -12.30 3.78 66.03
CA LYS A 575 -12.05 4.70 64.90
C LYS A 575 -10.54 4.90 64.70
N VAL A 576 -9.91 4.02 63.92
CA VAL A 576 -8.49 4.12 63.54
C VAL A 576 -8.38 4.70 62.13
N VAL A 577 -7.70 5.84 62.01
CA VAL A 577 -7.38 6.47 60.72
C VAL A 577 -6.19 5.75 60.09
N PRO A 578 -6.26 5.25 58.84
CA PRO A 578 -5.12 4.62 58.17
C PRO A 578 -3.92 5.56 58.05
N VAL A 579 -2.69 5.02 58.14
CA VAL A 579 -1.49 5.84 57.94
C VAL A 579 -1.42 6.40 56.51
N SER A 580 -1.95 5.66 55.53
CA SER A 580 -2.05 6.07 54.13
C SER A 580 -2.94 7.32 53.91
N THR A 581 -4.02 7.51 54.68
CA THR A 581 -4.83 8.75 54.61
C THR A 581 -4.11 9.94 55.26
N LEU A 582 -3.25 9.70 56.26
CA LEU A 582 -2.39 10.75 56.83
C LEU A 582 -1.23 11.13 55.88
N GLU A 583 -0.79 10.20 55.03
CA GLU A 583 0.23 10.47 54.00
C GLU A 583 -0.36 11.24 52.81
N SER A 584 -1.58 10.92 52.35
CA SER A 584 -2.25 11.72 51.31
C SER A 584 -2.57 13.14 51.78
N LEU A 585 -3.09 13.31 53.00
CA LEU A 585 -3.30 14.64 53.60
C LEU A 585 -2.00 15.45 53.74
N LYS A 586 -0.86 14.82 54.06
CA LYS A 586 0.45 15.50 54.09
C LYS A 586 0.90 15.95 52.71
N LEU A 587 0.67 15.16 51.66
CA LEU A 587 0.96 15.55 50.29
C LEU A 587 0.07 16.72 49.84
N GLU A 588 -1.22 16.70 50.18
CA GLU A 588 -2.15 17.80 49.88
C GLU A 588 -1.75 19.10 50.59
N ILE A 589 -1.33 19.04 51.86
CA ILE A 589 -0.81 20.20 52.59
C ILE A 589 0.45 20.76 51.90
N GLN A 590 1.40 19.92 51.49
CA GLN A 590 2.60 20.36 50.77
C GLN A 590 2.29 20.97 49.39
N GLU A 591 1.28 20.45 48.69
CA GLU A 591 0.80 21.04 47.43
C GLU A 591 0.15 22.42 47.67
N MET A 592 -0.69 22.54 48.70
CA MET A 592 -1.31 23.80 49.11
C MET A 592 -0.27 24.85 49.53
N GLU A 593 0.77 24.47 50.29
CA GLU A 593 1.90 25.35 50.64
C GLU A 593 2.62 25.88 49.40
N ARG A 594 2.89 25.02 48.40
CA ARG A 594 3.48 25.44 47.11
C ARG A 594 2.58 26.42 46.36
N VAL A 595 1.28 26.15 46.29
CA VAL A 595 0.29 27.03 45.65
C VAL A 595 0.20 28.39 46.36
N VAL A 596 0.31 28.43 47.69
CA VAL A 596 0.39 29.68 48.45
C VAL A 596 1.68 30.43 48.13
N ALA A 597 2.83 29.77 48.14
CA ALA A 597 4.12 30.39 47.82
C ALA A 597 4.16 31.00 46.41
N ASP A 598 3.56 30.33 45.41
CA ASP A 598 3.45 30.87 44.05
C ASP A 598 2.47 32.05 43.94
N LYS A 599 1.36 32.02 44.69
CA LYS A 599 0.44 33.16 44.79
C LYS A 599 1.11 34.36 45.46
N GLU A 600 1.88 34.16 46.53
CA GLU A 600 2.67 35.22 47.17
C GLU A 600 3.75 35.78 46.26
N LYS A 601 4.47 34.92 45.53
CA LYS A 601 5.47 35.31 44.53
C LYS A 601 4.84 36.15 43.41
N ARG A 602 3.66 35.78 42.94
CA ARG A 602 2.86 36.58 41.98
C ARG A 602 2.44 37.92 42.59
N MET A 603 1.96 37.94 43.83
CA MET A 603 1.56 39.16 44.53
C MET A 603 2.74 40.12 44.74
N ARG A 604 3.92 39.60 45.08
CA ARG A 604 5.16 40.37 45.25
C ARG A 604 5.58 41.03 43.93
N ARG A 605 5.62 40.26 42.84
CA ARG A 605 5.86 40.77 41.47
C ARG A 605 4.85 41.83 41.06
N LEU A 606 3.57 41.65 41.38
CA LEU A 606 2.54 42.63 41.05
C LEU A 606 2.75 43.95 41.82
N LYS A 607 3.13 43.88 43.11
CA LYS A 607 3.51 45.06 43.92
C LYS A 607 4.77 45.75 43.38
N GLU A 608 5.78 44.98 42.96
CA GLU A 608 6.99 45.50 42.31
C GLU A 608 6.65 46.25 41.00
N ILE A 609 5.88 45.63 40.10
CA ILE A 609 5.45 46.23 38.82
C ILE A 609 4.58 47.47 39.07
N TRP A 610 3.64 47.42 40.02
CA TRP A 610 2.83 48.59 40.37
C TRP A 610 3.68 49.73 40.92
N THR A 611 4.68 49.42 41.75
CA THR A 611 5.60 50.43 42.30
C THR A 611 6.44 51.05 41.19
N ALA A 612 6.97 50.24 40.27
CA ALA A 612 7.73 50.70 39.10
C ALA A 612 6.89 51.61 38.20
N LYS A 613 5.68 51.18 37.80
CA LYS A 613 4.76 52.01 37.00
C LYS A 613 4.31 53.29 37.73
N SER A 614 4.16 53.24 39.06
CA SER A 614 3.84 54.42 39.87
C SER A 614 5.04 55.38 39.98
N SER A 615 6.29 54.91 39.89
CA SER A 615 7.45 55.79 39.70
C SER A 615 7.52 56.37 38.29
N GLU A 616 7.34 55.55 37.24
CA GLU A 616 7.30 56.00 35.84
C GLU A 616 6.25 57.10 35.62
N PHE A 617 5.04 56.92 36.17
CA PHE A 617 3.97 57.93 36.12
C PHE A 617 4.36 59.22 36.84
N ARG A 618 4.96 59.13 38.05
CA ARG A 618 5.40 60.30 38.80
C ARG A 618 6.53 61.05 38.09
N GLU A 619 7.46 60.33 37.47
CA GLU A 619 8.56 60.90 36.69
C GLU A 619 8.05 61.57 35.40
N ALA A 620 7.11 60.94 34.69
CA ALA A 620 6.45 61.53 33.54
C ALA A 620 5.69 62.82 33.90
N VAL A 621 4.92 62.83 34.98
CA VAL A 621 4.20 64.03 35.46
C VAL A 621 5.19 65.12 35.90
N ALA A 622 6.28 64.76 36.58
CA ALA A 622 7.33 65.69 36.96
C ALA A 622 7.99 66.33 35.72
N SER A 623 8.33 65.53 34.71
CA SER A 623 8.96 65.99 33.46
C SER A 623 8.02 66.82 32.57
N LEU A 624 6.73 66.46 32.48
CA LEU A 624 5.75 67.12 31.61
C LEU A 624 5.14 68.39 32.22
N LEU A 625 4.79 68.37 33.53
CA LEU A 625 4.06 69.45 34.19
C LEU A 625 4.93 70.25 35.19
N GLY A 626 6.16 69.81 35.45
CA GLY A 626 7.05 70.45 36.44
C GLY A 626 6.67 70.17 37.90
N TYR A 627 5.86 69.13 38.16
CA TYR A 627 5.33 68.82 39.49
C TYR A 627 5.66 67.41 39.96
N LYS A 628 6.37 67.33 41.09
CA LYS A 628 6.57 66.08 41.82
C LYS A 628 5.34 65.79 42.68
N LEU A 629 4.69 64.65 42.43
CA LEU A 629 3.57 64.13 43.21
C LEU A 629 4.06 63.09 44.21
N ASP A 630 3.77 63.27 45.50
CA ASP A 630 4.00 62.28 46.55
C ASP A 630 2.67 61.90 47.21
N PHE A 631 2.22 60.66 47.00
CA PHE A 631 0.98 60.12 47.55
C PHE A 631 1.17 59.76 49.03
N LEU A 632 0.37 60.36 49.91
CA LEU A 632 0.41 60.15 51.35
C LEU A 632 -0.51 58.97 51.77
N PRO A 633 -0.22 58.24 52.87
CA PRO A 633 -1.05 57.12 53.33
C PRO A 633 -2.51 57.47 53.68
N ASN A 634 -2.82 58.75 53.85
CA ASN A 634 -4.16 59.27 54.14
C ASN A 634 -4.94 59.68 52.87
N GLY A 635 -4.56 59.18 51.70
CA GLY A 635 -5.21 59.47 50.41
C GLY A 635 -4.91 60.85 49.81
N ARG A 636 -4.16 61.71 50.51
CA ARG A 636 -3.82 63.05 50.06
C ARG A 636 -2.61 63.04 49.13
N VAL A 637 -2.56 63.99 48.19
CA VAL A 637 -1.44 64.14 47.26
C VAL A 637 -0.65 65.39 47.64
N ARG A 638 0.63 65.21 48.01
CA ARG A 638 1.59 66.30 48.19
C ARG A 638 2.16 66.65 46.82
N VAL A 639 1.97 67.89 46.39
CA VAL A 639 2.43 68.45 45.11
C VAL A 639 3.57 69.42 45.40
N THR A 640 4.75 69.17 44.82
CA THR A 640 5.93 70.03 44.97
C THR A 640 6.37 70.50 43.58
N SER A 641 6.52 71.81 43.37
CA SER A 641 7.02 72.31 42.08
C SER A 641 8.52 72.06 41.96
N MET A 642 8.97 71.59 40.80
CA MET A 642 10.39 71.42 40.48
C MET A 642 11.12 72.75 40.26
N PHE A 643 10.40 73.81 39.93
CA PHE A 643 10.96 75.14 39.68
C PHE A 643 10.98 76.04 40.93
N HIS A 644 10.53 75.54 42.09
CA HIS A 644 10.62 76.29 43.33
C HIS A 644 12.01 76.11 43.96
N LEU A 645 12.93 77.06 43.71
CA LEU A 645 14.25 77.06 44.35
C LEU A 645 14.10 77.03 45.87
N SER A 646 14.73 76.04 46.52
CA SER A 646 14.89 76.06 47.97
C SER A 646 15.78 77.26 48.38
N PRO A 647 15.59 77.85 49.58
CA PRO A 647 16.25 79.10 49.98
C PRO A 647 17.79 79.15 49.83
N ALA A 648 18.46 77.99 49.85
CA ALA A 648 19.91 77.82 49.67
C ALA A 648 20.50 78.44 48.37
N TYR A 649 19.68 78.84 47.40
CA TYR A 649 20.13 79.53 46.19
C TYR A 649 19.69 81.00 46.08
N ARG A 650 18.86 81.53 47.01
CA ARG A 650 18.32 82.90 46.87
C ARG A 650 19.25 83.98 47.47
N HIS A 651 20.22 83.61 48.30
CA HIS A 651 21.32 84.48 48.74
C HIS A 651 22.63 83.70 48.85
N GLY A 652 23.72 84.30 48.38
CA GLY A 652 25.08 83.77 48.60
C GLY A 652 25.56 84.13 49.99
N ASP A 653 25.22 83.30 50.97
CA ASP A 653 25.78 83.36 52.32
C ASP A 653 26.43 82.01 52.66
N GLY A 654 27.74 82.04 52.87
CA GLY A 654 28.60 80.87 52.80
C GLY A 654 28.94 80.26 54.17
N ASP A 655 27.94 79.82 54.93
CA ASP A 655 28.21 79.07 56.17
C ASP A 655 27.03 78.17 56.64
N VAL A 656 26.80 77.05 55.95
CA VAL A 656 25.92 75.96 56.43
C VAL A 656 26.61 74.60 56.24
N PRO A 657 26.70 73.72 57.26
CA PRO A 657 27.46 72.46 57.17
C PRO A 657 26.93 71.49 56.09
N SER A 658 27.87 70.86 55.39
CA SER A 658 27.58 69.98 54.26
C SER A 658 27.19 68.56 54.68
N ASP A 659 25.95 68.37 55.13
CA ASP A 659 25.36 67.02 55.27
C ASP A 659 24.80 66.50 53.93
N SER A 660 25.75 66.22 53.04
CA SER A 660 25.84 64.91 52.38
C SER A 660 24.61 64.32 51.68
N ARG A 661 24.09 64.99 50.63
CA ARG A 661 23.58 64.24 49.46
C ARG A 661 23.74 64.88 48.06
N GLY A 662 24.86 65.57 47.85
CA GLY A 662 25.37 65.90 46.51
C GLY A 662 24.67 67.06 45.77
N PRO A 663 25.34 67.64 44.75
CA PRO A 663 24.81 68.77 43.99
C PRO A 663 23.67 68.30 43.07
N GLY A 664 22.43 68.44 43.55
CA GLY A 664 21.22 68.00 42.85
C GLY A 664 20.11 67.48 43.78
N SER A 665 20.41 67.19 45.06
CA SER A 665 19.35 66.83 46.01
C SER A 665 18.57 68.07 46.45
N MET A 666 17.37 68.26 45.89
CA MET A 666 16.38 69.14 46.50
C MET A 666 16.19 68.72 47.97
N GLY A 667 16.24 69.69 48.88
CA GLY A 667 16.00 69.44 50.30
C GLY A 667 14.61 68.85 50.56
N ASN A 668 14.40 68.29 51.76
CA ASN A 668 13.11 67.70 52.13
C ASN A 668 11.97 68.69 51.87
N GLY A 669 11.14 68.43 50.85
CA GLY A 669 10.11 69.34 50.33
C GLY A 669 8.88 69.50 51.23
N GLU A 670 9.08 69.52 52.55
CA GLU A 670 8.01 69.53 53.55
C GLU A 670 7.47 70.94 53.80
N GLU A 671 8.25 71.99 53.55
CA GLU A 671 7.86 73.40 53.80
C GLU A 671 7.34 74.14 52.54
N ASN A 672 7.66 73.63 51.35
CA ASN A 672 7.37 74.27 50.05
C ASN A 672 6.49 73.37 49.16
N SER A 673 5.42 72.78 49.72
CA SER A 673 4.53 71.89 48.98
C SER A 673 3.04 72.17 49.26
N ILE A 674 2.20 71.71 48.35
CA ILE A 674 0.75 71.88 48.41
C ILE A 674 0.11 70.50 48.57
N ILE A 675 -0.65 70.31 49.63
CA ILE A 675 -1.35 69.06 49.93
C ILE A 675 -2.79 69.18 49.44
N PHE A 676 -3.14 68.39 48.44
CA PHE A 676 -4.50 68.25 47.92
C PHE A 676 -5.20 67.05 48.57
N ASP A 677 -6.42 67.27 49.04
CA ASP A 677 -7.34 66.25 49.53
C ASP A 677 -8.39 66.01 48.44
N GLY A 678 -8.25 64.88 47.72
CA GLY A 678 -9.11 64.55 46.59
C GLY A 678 -10.53 64.11 46.97
N GLU A 679 -10.74 63.65 48.21
CA GLU A 679 -12.06 63.23 48.69
C GLU A 679 -12.91 64.44 49.12
N ASN A 680 -12.28 65.42 49.77
CA ASN A 680 -12.95 66.63 50.26
C ASN A 680 -12.82 67.83 49.30
N GLY A 681 -12.04 67.69 48.22
CA GLY A 681 -11.75 68.78 47.27
C GLY A 681 -11.00 69.97 47.89
N THR A 682 -10.27 69.76 49.00
CA THR A 682 -9.60 70.85 49.74
C THR A 682 -8.11 70.91 49.46
N MET A 683 -7.55 72.13 49.48
CA MET A 683 -6.13 72.40 49.28
C MET A 683 -5.53 73.01 50.56
N LYS A 684 -4.38 72.52 51.00
CA LYS A 684 -3.63 73.09 52.14
C LYS A 684 -2.16 73.29 51.77
N ILE A 685 -1.64 74.47 52.05
CA ILE A 685 -0.21 74.80 51.84
C ILE A 685 0.58 74.28 53.05
N SER A 686 1.69 73.59 52.82
CA SER A 686 2.60 73.20 53.90
C SER A 686 3.40 74.43 54.41
N GLY A 687 3.94 74.36 55.63
CA GLY A 687 4.53 75.52 56.31
C GLY A 687 3.53 76.55 56.88
N GLY A 688 2.23 76.45 56.54
CA GLY A 688 1.16 77.29 57.12
C GLY A 688 1.01 78.68 56.49
N PRO A 689 0.03 79.50 56.95
CA PRO A 689 -0.37 80.75 56.28
C PRO A 689 0.71 81.85 56.26
N SER A 690 1.72 81.74 57.12
CA SER A 690 2.86 82.65 57.25
C SER A 690 4.15 82.10 56.64
N SER A 691 4.11 80.95 55.94
CA SER A 691 5.25 80.47 55.16
C SER A 691 5.57 81.44 54.02
N LEU A 692 6.86 81.63 53.73
CA LEU A 692 7.31 82.44 52.59
C LEU A 692 6.71 81.94 51.27
N PHE A 693 6.65 80.61 51.10
CA PHE A 693 5.98 79.96 49.97
C PHE A 693 4.49 80.32 49.89
N ALA A 694 3.78 80.24 51.03
CA ALA A 694 2.36 80.58 51.11
C ALA A 694 2.09 82.06 50.79
N MET A 695 2.99 82.97 51.17
CA MET A 695 2.90 84.39 50.84
C MET A 695 3.17 84.66 49.36
N GLU A 696 4.18 84.01 48.77
CA GLU A 696 4.56 84.17 47.36
C GLU A 696 3.44 83.73 46.39
N ILE A 697 2.75 82.63 46.69
CA ILE A 697 1.65 82.10 45.85
C ILE A 697 0.28 82.69 46.19
N ARG A 698 0.15 83.48 47.26
CA ARG A 698 -1.14 84.03 47.73
C ARG A 698 -1.92 84.82 46.67
N PRO A 699 -1.31 85.67 45.82
CA PRO A 699 -2.04 86.37 44.76
C PRO A 699 -2.61 85.42 43.70
N LEU A 700 -1.85 84.36 43.36
CA LEU A 700 -2.27 83.33 42.41
C LEU A 700 -3.41 82.48 42.97
N ILE A 701 -3.37 82.12 44.26
CA ILE A 701 -4.47 81.41 44.93
C ILE A 701 -5.75 82.24 44.91
N LYS A 702 -5.69 83.53 45.25
CA LYS A 702 -6.87 84.39 45.20
C LYS A 702 -7.51 84.44 43.81
N PHE A 703 -6.70 84.71 42.78
CA PHE A 703 -7.21 84.88 41.42
C PHE A 703 -7.71 83.56 40.77
N TRP A 704 -6.97 82.45 40.95
CA TRP A 704 -7.30 81.20 40.28
C TRP A 704 -8.17 80.25 41.11
N VAL A 705 -7.96 80.20 42.43
CA VAL A 705 -8.65 79.24 43.32
C VAL A 705 -9.86 79.86 44.02
N GLU A 706 -9.75 81.07 44.57
CA GLU A 706 -10.88 81.75 45.24
C GLU A 706 -11.89 82.33 44.24
N GLU A 707 -11.42 83.10 43.25
CA GLU A 707 -12.28 83.77 42.26
C GLU A 707 -12.75 82.83 41.13
N ARG A 708 -11.85 82.02 40.56
CA ARG A 708 -12.14 81.17 39.37
C ARG A 708 -12.37 79.68 39.67
N LYS A 709 -11.97 79.19 40.84
CA LYS A 709 -12.06 77.77 41.26
C LYS A 709 -11.38 76.77 40.32
N ASP A 710 -10.31 77.18 39.66
CA ASP A 710 -9.57 76.38 38.67
C ASP A 710 -8.15 76.06 39.17
N ILE A 711 -7.97 74.83 39.68
CA ILE A 711 -6.70 74.31 40.19
C ILE A 711 -5.69 74.04 39.06
N PRO A 712 -6.05 73.42 37.92
CA PRO A 712 -5.15 73.31 36.76
C PRO A 712 -4.57 74.65 36.29
N CYS A 713 -5.39 75.70 36.16
CA CYS A 713 -4.90 77.03 35.78
C CYS A 713 -4.03 77.67 36.87
N PHE A 714 -4.37 77.48 38.15
CA PHE A 714 -3.52 77.89 39.27
C PHE A 714 -2.12 77.27 39.19
N LEU A 715 -2.04 75.94 39.01
CA LEU A 715 -0.77 75.23 38.89
C LEU A 715 0.00 75.67 37.64
N ALA A 716 -0.65 75.82 36.48
CA ALA A 716 0.01 76.32 35.28
C ALA A 716 0.62 77.72 35.48
N ALA A 717 -0.12 78.65 36.09
CA ALA A 717 0.36 80.00 36.39
C ALA A 717 1.51 80.00 37.42
N MET A 718 1.43 79.13 38.44
CA MET A 718 2.48 78.97 39.44
C MET A 718 3.76 78.35 38.86
N THR A 719 3.65 77.40 37.91
CA THR A 719 4.80 76.88 37.15
C THR A 719 5.48 77.99 36.34
N LEU A 720 4.72 78.85 35.67
CA LEU A 720 5.28 79.98 34.90
C LEU A 720 6.00 80.99 35.81
N ASP A 721 5.35 81.42 36.89
CA ASP A 721 5.93 82.38 37.86
C ASP A 721 7.24 81.85 38.49
N PHE A 722 7.26 80.57 38.90
CA PHE A 722 8.48 79.95 39.41
C PHE A 722 9.54 79.72 38.32
N TYR A 723 9.16 79.38 37.09
CA TYR A 723 10.09 79.19 35.98
C TYR A 723 10.76 80.51 35.55
N ASP A 724 10.02 81.63 35.52
CA ASP A 724 10.57 82.94 35.20
C ASP A 724 11.57 83.41 36.27
N LYS A 725 11.22 83.19 37.55
CA LYS A 725 12.13 83.39 38.71
C LYS A 725 13.35 82.47 38.69
N THR A 726 13.24 81.28 38.10
CA THR A 726 14.35 80.31 37.98
C THR A 726 15.30 80.64 36.83
N THR A 727 14.77 81.09 35.68
CA THR A 727 15.48 80.89 34.39
C THR A 727 15.53 82.10 33.45
N ARG A 728 14.93 83.25 33.78
CA ARG A 728 15.02 84.46 32.92
C ARG A 728 15.36 85.78 33.60
N ALA A 729 15.31 85.90 34.93
CA ALA A 729 15.76 87.11 35.63
C ALA A 729 17.29 87.30 35.71
N ALA A 730 18.09 86.36 35.20
CA ALA A 730 19.56 86.40 35.22
C ALA A 730 20.22 86.44 33.83
N ARG A 731 19.44 86.69 32.76
CA ARG A 731 19.92 86.85 31.37
C ARG A 731 19.26 88.01 30.60
N MET A 732 18.76 89.01 31.33
CA MET A 732 18.55 90.38 30.85
C MET A 732 19.20 91.33 31.85
#